data_AF-A0A5A9ZFI0-F1
#
_entry.id   AF-A0A5A9ZFI0-F1
#
_cell.length_a   1.000
_cell.length_b   1.000
_cell.length_c   1.000
_cell.angle_alpha   90.00
_cell.angle_beta   90.00
_cell.angle_gamma   90.00
#
_symmetry.space_group_name_H-M   'P 1'
#
loop_
_entity.id
_entity.type
_entity.pdbx_description
1 polymer ?
#
loop_
_entity_poly.entity_id
_entity_poly.type
_entity_poly.pdbx_seq_one_letter_code
_entity_poly.pdbx_strand_id
1 'polypeptide(L)'
;MRVEFLLKTGRAARAREILSLWDDRLIYNMRTREAINAAFAGRPSSARITKIRHKDFSDRLAKWIKKNDLARVLWIATQFEAIDKPMPRAAGAFIERAMVDEEGRLRLRTAAKKALKHAPFSPFLVYLYAALHAKAGEYVEAGHIVQVAMDRLSRETASTPQEKDRAHKTFAALKNAWRVVDVVAREQMGWIDNDGSSARLLKSNGAASQNERDVSFKEPLLQARNADGYLGACLAEFESATTLHTQVKAVADMLRQSVRRQYSYHKAYALADKTIDRIVADLAALTVVVDAAELEDREAVRIINILLSALRTYRTLGREADVARIKAQIESFAAAGAPETAIWLALPELVLDDDPEWVTRSHTIRRNLPEVPGKAHEIKAYFKWALWVRAFDEADRTFRKIPGPQRESASSLYYVNILQRQGRFAGALDVLDGLHVRLLSHPGRLNPFQHWNLLRRRGELSFLRDTADAFAAVPQPQNPKGVLVIAARNVDQLRKYPLVVLMELRRRGWAAKCLVEGLLPNEPTGNPDIDLLGGCITLECRLSPAAEQVFPELTDFVAAPHEGRIEWMGLNLHHSLMEDARINRRAYDVDFSCPALTSTLQKLCDWTELAARATVFAHSRLPEQNIRAGFAALFNSRLPDTLFRLYCEKVGDPETFFALQTANGYENYFANFSHEISTRCVIRNVTAFPEVRSASFPRPAFFEDYYQANYERAEEIIARVEHIATAKRTSGPVKEMDPDAAECEARIHEWRAKGGKVACLFGRVVCDSAVPFDGGPAHADFKEWLLDSVDAVRDSNTLLLIKPHPHELNEEIATYLNQYFFDLLPDDLPDNVVKLGHRWFDITALSRFTDLGVIYNGTVAIEMSLLNIPCIQANHFGPIDYPVKHHVPRSTEHYHKMLRFEAPVDPHPEMRARAALWLDYMSNGRFALDYCYHARPVTNKVVYPPYWLKDQLDDYLAKGDPHVSLLADRVIGTAVEPVR
;
A
#
# COMPACT_ATOMS: atom_id res chain seq x y z
N MET A 1 18.62 -36.64 -42.96
CA MET A 1 18.60 -36.43 -44.42
C MET A 1 17.18 -36.21 -45.00
N ARG A 2 16.32 -37.23 -45.17
CA ARG A 2 14.98 -37.04 -45.78
C ARG A 2 14.09 -36.03 -45.02
N VAL A 3 14.09 -36.08 -43.69
CA VAL A 3 13.38 -35.11 -42.83
C VAL A 3 13.94 -33.69 -43.00
N GLU A 4 15.26 -33.52 -43.02
CA GLU A 4 15.90 -32.21 -43.20
C GLU A 4 15.59 -31.61 -44.57
N PHE A 5 15.57 -32.44 -45.62
CA PHE A 5 15.15 -32.01 -46.97
C PHE A 5 13.69 -31.56 -46.99
N LEU A 6 12.79 -32.29 -46.32
CA LEU A 6 11.38 -31.90 -46.20
C LEU A 6 11.22 -30.59 -45.42
N LEU A 7 12.03 -30.36 -44.39
CA LEU A 7 12.01 -29.09 -43.64
C LEU A 7 12.54 -27.92 -44.47
N LYS A 8 13.63 -28.11 -45.22
CA LYS A 8 14.19 -27.10 -46.12
C LYS A 8 13.25 -26.74 -47.29
N THR A 9 12.37 -27.65 -47.70
CA THR A 9 11.40 -27.45 -48.79
C THR A 9 10.01 -27.01 -48.30
N GLY A 10 9.87 -26.61 -47.03
CA GLY A 10 8.60 -26.13 -46.47
C GLY A 10 7.57 -27.22 -46.17
N ARG A 11 7.91 -28.50 -46.34
CA ARG A 11 7.03 -29.67 -46.14
C ARG A 11 7.06 -30.20 -44.70
N ALA A 12 6.89 -29.30 -43.73
CA ALA A 12 7.01 -29.63 -42.31
C ALA A 12 5.98 -30.67 -41.82
N ALA A 13 4.77 -30.71 -42.40
CA ALA A 13 3.76 -31.71 -42.05
C ALA A 13 4.23 -33.14 -42.34
N ARG A 14 4.79 -33.37 -43.53
CA ARG A 14 5.34 -34.67 -43.93
C ARG A 14 6.60 -35.04 -43.15
N ALA A 15 7.40 -34.04 -42.79
CA ALA A 15 8.54 -34.23 -41.88
C ALA A 15 8.10 -34.75 -40.51
N ARG A 16 7.01 -34.20 -39.95
CA ARG A 16 6.45 -34.65 -38.66
C ARG A 16 5.94 -36.08 -38.69
N GLU A 17 5.24 -36.49 -39.75
CA GLU A 17 4.75 -37.87 -39.92
C GLU A 17 5.91 -38.88 -39.90
N ILE A 18 7.00 -38.58 -40.59
CA ILE A 18 8.19 -39.45 -40.59
C ILE A 18 8.83 -39.49 -39.19
N LEU A 19 8.93 -38.34 -38.52
CA LEU A 19 9.50 -38.24 -37.18
C LEU A 19 8.66 -38.96 -36.11
N SER A 20 7.33 -39.04 -36.29
CA SER A 20 6.47 -39.81 -35.39
C SER A 20 6.68 -41.32 -35.46
N LEU A 21 7.30 -41.83 -36.53
CA LEU A 21 7.52 -43.26 -36.76
C LEU A 21 8.93 -43.74 -36.36
N TRP A 22 9.82 -42.86 -35.86
CA TRP A 22 11.22 -43.21 -35.54
C TRP A 22 11.39 -44.05 -34.27
N ASP A 23 12.47 -44.83 -34.21
CA ASP A 23 12.90 -45.66 -33.07
C ASP A 23 13.58 -44.83 -31.96
N ASP A 24 13.40 -45.24 -30.71
CA ASP A 24 13.96 -44.62 -29.52
C ASP A 24 15.49 -44.62 -29.46
N ARG A 25 16.16 -45.53 -30.19
CA ARG A 25 17.63 -45.59 -30.26
C ARG A 25 18.25 -44.40 -30.98
N LEU A 26 17.52 -43.77 -31.91
CA LEU A 26 17.99 -42.62 -32.70
C LEU A 26 17.92 -41.28 -31.93
N ILE A 27 17.33 -41.28 -30.73
CA ILE A 27 17.06 -40.11 -29.88
C ILE A 27 18.33 -39.50 -29.27
N TYR A 28 19.41 -40.27 -29.17
CA TYR A 28 20.69 -39.78 -28.64
C TYR A 28 21.52 -38.99 -29.66
N ASN A 29 21.12 -38.97 -30.92
CA ASN A 29 21.80 -38.23 -31.98
C ASN A 29 21.38 -36.74 -31.98
N MET A 30 22.36 -35.83 -31.92
CA MET A 30 22.14 -34.38 -31.96
C MET A 30 21.43 -33.90 -33.24
N ARG A 31 21.78 -34.42 -34.41
CA ARG A 31 21.12 -34.05 -35.68
C ARG A 31 19.64 -34.44 -35.69
N THR A 32 19.32 -35.60 -35.10
CA THR A 32 17.93 -36.06 -34.93
C THR A 32 17.14 -35.09 -34.04
N ARG A 33 17.71 -34.68 -32.90
CA ARG A 33 17.07 -33.71 -31.99
C ARG A 33 16.85 -32.35 -32.66
N GLU A 34 17.80 -31.87 -33.45
CA GLU A 34 17.67 -30.63 -34.22
C GLU A 34 16.57 -30.70 -35.27
N ALA A 35 16.51 -31.79 -36.04
CA ALA A 35 15.43 -32.01 -37.01
C ALA A 35 14.05 -32.09 -36.33
N ILE A 36 13.96 -32.73 -35.16
CA ILE A 36 12.73 -32.79 -34.36
C ILE A 36 12.30 -31.39 -33.91
N ASN A 37 13.23 -30.60 -33.33
CA ASN A 37 12.94 -29.25 -32.88
C ASN A 37 12.45 -28.35 -34.02
N ALA A 38 13.08 -28.44 -35.19
CA ALA A 38 12.69 -27.67 -36.37
C ALA A 38 11.30 -28.08 -36.90
N ALA A 39 10.99 -29.39 -36.94
CA ALA A 39 9.70 -29.88 -37.44
C ALA A 39 8.50 -29.52 -36.53
N PHE A 40 8.74 -29.41 -35.23
CA PHE A 40 7.74 -29.10 -34.21
C PHE A 40 7.88 -27.69 -33.61
N ALA A 41 8.63 -26.80 -34.26
CA ALA A 41 8.77 -25.41 -33.83
C ALA A 41 7.39 -24.74 -33.76
N GLY A 42 7.04 -24.19 -32.59
CA GLY A 42 5.76 -23.53 -32.34
C GLY A 42 4.51 -24.44 -32.35
N ARG A 43 4.66 -25.75 -32.56
CA ARG A 43 3.56 -26.72 -32.70
C ARG A 43 3.54 -27.75 -31.56
N PRO A 44 2.35 -28.22 -31.15
CA PRO A 44 2.23 -29.32 -30.19
C PRO A 44 2.83 -30.61 -30.77
N SER A 45 3.31 -31.47 -29.88
CA SER A 45 3.93 -32.74 -30.23
C SER A 45 3.44 -33.85 -29.31
N SER A 46 3.52 -35.10 -29.77
CA SER A 46 3.18 -36.26 -28.94
C SER A 46 4.03 -36.30 -27.66
N ALA A 47 3.54 -36.95 -26.60
CA ALA A 47 4.24 -37.05 -25.33
C ALA A 47 5.69 -37.56 -25.48
N ARG A 48 5.90 -38.51 -26.40
CA ARG A 48 7.24 -39.02 -26.76
C ARG A 48 8.15 -37.93 -27.31
N ILE A 49 7.71 -37.20 -28.34
CA ILE A 49 8.50 -36.12 -28.95
C ILE A 49 8.75 -34.99 -27.93
N THR A 50 7.75 -34.65 -27.12
CA THR A 50 7.88 -33.65 -26.06
C THR A 50 8.97 -34.04 -25.04
N LYS A 51 9.08 -35.31 -24.66
CA LYS A 51 10.15 -35.81 -23.78
C LYS A 51 11.55 -35.65 -24.40
N ILE A 52 11.68 -35.87 -25.71
CA ILE A 52 12.95 -35.70 -26.43
C ILE A 52 13.36 -34.23 -26.47
N ARG A 53 12.41 -33.35 -26.85
CA ARG A 53 12.62 -31.90 -26.88
C ARG A 53 13.01 -31.38 -25.50
N HIS A 54 12.31 -31.82 -24.46
CA HIS A 54 12.63 -31.48 -23.06
C HIS A 54 14.07 -31.85 -22.68
N LYS A 55 14.54 -33.05 -23.02
CA LYS A 55 15.92 -33.49 -22.77
C LYS A 55 16.94 -32.64 -23.54
N ASP A 56 16.73 -32.43 -24.84
CA ASP A 56 17.63 -31.62 -25.67
C ASP A 56 17.73 -30.18 -25.14
N PHE A 57 16.60 -29.55 -24.81
CA PHE A 57 16.59 -28.22 -24.24
C PHE A 57 17.29 -28.18 -22.88
N SER A 58 17.10 -29.19 -22.03
CA SER A 58 17.77 -29.29 -20.72
C SER A 58 19.29 -29.39 -20.86
N ASP A 59 19.78 -30.25 -21.77
CA ASP A 59 21.22 -30.42 -22.05
C ASP A 59 21.84 -29.09 -22.54
N ARG A 60 21.13 -28.38 -23.44
CA ARG A 60 21.55 -27.06 -23.94
C ARG A 60 21.54 -26.01 -22.83
N LEU A 61 20.50 -26.00 -22.00
CA LEU A 61 20.35 -25.03 -20.91
C LEU A 61 21.50 -25.16 -19.90
N ALA A 62 21.87 -26.38 -19.52
CA ALA A 62 23.01 -26.64 -18.63
C ALA A 62 24.33 -26.07 -19.18
N LYS A 63 24.57 -26.21 -20.50
CA LYS A 63 25.75 -25.63 -21.17
C LYS A 63 25.75 -24.09 -21.06
N TRP A 64 24.63 -23.43 -21.28
CA TRP A 64 24.56 -21.96 -21.30
C TRP A 64 24.54 -21.32 -19.91
N ILE A 65 23.99 -22.01 -18.90
CA ILE A 65 24.13 -21.61 -17.50
C ILE A 65 25.61 -21.59 -17.09
N LYS A 66 26.38 -22.64 -17.44
CA LYS A 66 27.83 -22.69 -17.17
C LYS A 66 28.60 -21.57 -17.86
N LYS A 67 28.13 -21.12 -19.03
CA LYS A 67 28.70 -20.00 -19.78
C LYS A 67 28.22 -18.62 -19.31
N ASN A 68 27.34 -18.56 -18.30
CA ASN A 68 26.74 -17.32 -17.80
C ASN A 68 25.98 -16.51 -18.90
N ASP A 69 25.43 -17.18 -19.92
CA ASP A 69 24.74 -16.53 -21.04
C ASP A 69 23.22 -16.47 -20.78
N LEU A 70 22.78 -15.40 -20.10
CA LEU A 70 21.37 -15.16 -19.78
C LEU A 70 20.47 -15.09 -21.02
N ALA A 71 20.94 -14.51 -22.14
CA ALA A 71 20.12 -14.36 -23.34
C ALA A 71 19.79 -15.72 -23.96
N ARG A 72 20.78 -16.62 -24.03
CA ARG A 72 20.55 -18.00 -24.49
C ARG A 72 19.70 -18.79 -23.52
N VAL A 73 19.88 -18.63 -22.21
CA VAL A 73 19.05 -19.27 -21.19
C VAL A 73 17.58 -18.85 -21.34
N LEU A 74 17.29 -17.55 -21.43
CA LEU A 74 15.94 -17.03 -21.62
C LEU A 74 15.33 -17.45 -22.96
N TRP A 75 16.11 -17.48 -24.04
CA TRP A 75 15.62 -17.99 -25.32
C TRP A 75 15.23 -19.47 -25.23
N ILE A 76 16.04 -20.32 -24.58
CA ILE A 76 15.69 -21.74 -24.37
C ILE A 76 14.46 -21.85 -23.45
N ALA A 77 14.28 -20.97 -22.47
CA ALA A 77 13.10 -20.95 -21.61
C ALA A 77 11.80 -20.82 -22.42
N THR A 78 11.79 -20.04 -23.51
CA THR A 78 10.62 -19.95 -24.41
C THR A 78 10.31 -21.26 -25.13
N GLN A 79 11.31 -22.13 -25.30
CA GLN A 79 11.10 -23.46 -25.88
C GLN A 79 10.41 -24.39 -24.88
N PHE A 80 10.70 -24.24 -23.58
CA PHE A 80 10.00 -24.92 -22.49
C PHE A 80 8.56 -24.41 -22.32
N GLU A 81 8.35 -23.10 -22.45
CA GLU A 81 7.02 -22.47 -22.52
C GLU A 81 6.20 -23.06 -23.66
N ALA A 82 6.77 -23.19 -24.86
CA ALA A 82 6.07 -23.71 -26.03
C ALA A 82 5.64 -25.19 -25.89
N ILE A 83 6.30 -25.98 -25.04
CA ILE A 83 5.95 -27.39 -24.79
C ILE A 83 5.23 -27.62 -23.45
N ASP A 84 4.94 -26.55 -22.70
CA ASP A 84 4.37 -26.58 -21.34
C ASP A 84 5.07 -27.58 -20.40
N LYS A 85 6.40 -27.48 -20.30
CA LYS A 85 7.21 -28.30 -19.38
C LYS A 85 8.14 -27.45 -18.52
N PRO A 86 8.45 -27.90 -17.30
CA PRO A 86 9.48 -27.27 -16.48
C PRO A 86 10.86 -27.31 -17.11
N MET A 87 11.60 -26.22 -16.94
CA MET A 87 13.05 -26.21 -17.00
C MET A 87 13.67 -26.95 -15.80
N PRO A 88 14.92 -27.42 -15.92
CA PRO A 88 15.74 -27.80 -14.77
C PRO A 88 15.77 -26.70 -13.69
N ARG A 89 15.68 -27.08 -12.42
CA ARG A 89 15.67 -26.16 -11.26
C ARG A 89 16.84 -25.17 -11.28
N ALA A 90 18.03 -25.61 -11.69
CA ALA A 90 19.22 -24.79 -11.79
C ALA A 90 19.03 -23.55 -12.68
N ALA A 91 18.16 -23.63 -13.69
CA ALA A 91 17.83 -22.50 -14.55
C ALA A 91 16.92 -21.49 -13.86
N GLY A 92 15.90 -21.97 -13.14
CA GLY A 92 15.06 -21.12 -12.30
C GLY A 92 15.89 -20.35 -11.27
N ALA A 93 16.81 -21.04 -10.59
CA ALA A 93 17.74 -20.42 -9.64
C ALA A 93 18.72 -19.44 -10.30
N PHE A 94 19.13 -19.70 -11.54
CA PHE A 94 19.99 -18.78 -12.29
C PHE A 94 19.27 -17.48 -12.68
N ILE A 95 17.99 -17.58 -13.06
CA ILE A 95 17.15 -16.40 -13.35
C ILE A 95 16.82 -15.66 -12.05
N GLU A 96 16.45 -16.38 -10.99
CA GLU A 96 16.12 -15.82 -9.68
C GLU A 96 17.25 -14.95 -9.14
N ARG A 97 18.49 -15.45 -9.11
CA ARG A 97 19.66 -14.67 -8.67
C ARG A 97 19.81 -13.35 -9.44
N ALA A 98 19.55 -13.36 -10.74
CA ALA A 98 19.61 -12.15 -11.57
C ALA A 98 18.44 -11.19 -11.31
N MET A 99 17.38 -11.57 -10.59
CA MET A 99 16.26 -10.68 -10.26
C MET A 99 16.45 -9.93 -8.93
N VAL A 100 17.32 -10.44 -8.05
CA VAL A 100 17.44 -9.99 -6.66
C VAL A 100 18.15 -8.63 -6.56
N ASP A 101 19.27 -8.46 -7.25
CA ASP A 101 20.07 -7.24 -7.23
C ASP A 101 19.92 -6.40 -8.51
N GLU A 102 20.39 -5.16 -8.47
CA GLU A 102 20.21 -4.18 -9.55
C GLU A 102 21.02 -4.50 -10.81
N GLU A 103 22.28 -4.92 -10.66
CA GLU A 103 23.15 -5.29 -11.77
C GLU A 103 22.59 -6.51 -12.53
N GLY A 104 22.14 -7.51 -11.77
CA GLY A 104 21.43 -8.67 -12.26
C GLY A 104 20.19 -8.29 -13.06
N ARG A 105 19.36 -7.37 -12.53
CA ARG A 105 18.15 -6.89 -13.21
C ARG A 105 18.48 -6.21 -14.54
N LEU A 106 19.53 -5.40 -14.59
CA LEU A 106 19.98 -4.74 -15.83
C LEU A 106 20.46 -5.76 -16.87
N ARG A 107 21.25 -6.75 -16.45
CA ARG A 107 21.67 -7.88 -17.30
C ARG A 107 20.47 -8.67 -17.81
N LEU A 108 19.50 -8.96 -16.93
CA LEU A 108 18.30 -9.71 -17.27
C LEU A 108 17.42 -8.94 -18.27
N ARG A 109 17.28 -7.62 -18.11
CA ARG A 109 16.56 -6.72 -19.03
C ARG A 109 17.19 -6.77 -20.43
N THR A 110 18.51 -6.65 -20.50
CA THR A 110 19.26 -6.73 -21.77
C THR A 110 19.11 -8.11 -22.43
N ALA A 111 19.18 -9.18 -21.64
CA ALA A 111 19.01 -10.54 -22.11
C ALA A 111 17.58 -10.81 -22.62
N ALA A 112 16.56 -10.34 -21.90
CA ALA A 112 15.15 -10.46 -22.29
C ALA A 112 14.88 -9.75 -23.61
N LYS A 113 15.40 -8.52 -23.80
CA LYS A 113 15.32 -7.79 -25.09
C LYS A 113 15.91 -8.58 -26.25
N LYS A 114 17.09 -9.19 -26.06
CA LYS A 114 17.74 -10.02 -27.09
C LYS A 114 16.91 -11.27 -27.40
N ALA A 115 16.39 -11.95 -26.37
CA ALA A 115 15.58 -13.16 -26.54
C ALA A 115 14.23 -12.87 -27.22
N LEU A 116 13.59 -11.73 -26.94
CA LEU A 116 12.33 -11.31 -27.56
C LEU A 116 12.41 -11.15 -29.08
N LYS A 117 13.57 -10.80 -29.64
CA LYS A 117 13.78 -10.75 -31.10
C LYS A 117 13.53 -12.10 -31.76
N HIS A 118 13.77 -13.19 -31.04
CA HIS A 118 13.61 -14.57 -31.54
C HIS A 118 12.31 -15.23 -31.10
N ALA A 119 11.63 -14.68 -30.09
CA ALA A 119 10.38 -15.22 -29.53
C ALA A 119 9.41 -14.08 -29.13
N PRO A 120 8.87 -13.32 -30.10
CA PRO A 120 8.10 -12.10 -29.85
C PRO A 120 6.74 -12.33 -29.17
N PHE A 121 6.25 -13.56 -29.14
CA PHE A 121 4.95 -13.94 -28.56
C PHE A 121 5.08 -14.64 -27.20
N SER A 122 6.26 -14.65 -26.60
CA SER A 122 6.47 -15.25 -25.27
C SER A 122 5.90 -14.31 -24.19
N PRO A 123 4.75 -14.61 -23.56
CA PRO A 123 4.25 -13.81 -22.45
C PRO A 123 5.25 -13.80 -21.29
N PHE A 124 6.01 -14.88 -21.08
CA PHE A 124 7.09 -14.92 -20.09
C PHE A 124 8.16 -13.86 -20.33
N LEU A 125 8.69 -13.75 -21.57
CA LEU A 125 9.71 -12.74 -21.88
C LEU A 125 9.14 -11.32 -21.91
N VAL A 126 7.94 -11.13 -22.44
CA VAL A 126 7.27 -9.82 -22.44
C VAL A 126 7.10 -9.33 -21.01
N TYR A 127 6.64 -10.20 -20.12
CA TYR A 127 6.52 -9.90 -18.70
C TYR A 127 7.85 -9.51 -18.08
N LEU A 128 8.89 -10.34 -18.21
CA LEU A 128 10.20 -10.04 -17.61
C LEU A 128 10.75 -8.70 -18.13
N TYR A 129 10.66 -8.46 -19.43
CA TYR A 129 11.13 -7.23 -20.03
C TYR A 129 10.35 -6.01 -19.54
N ALA A 130 9.01 -6.05 -19.58
CA ALA A 130 8.16 -4.97 -19.13
C ALA A 130 8.30 -4.67 -17.63
N ALA A 131 8.32 -5.70 -16.77
CA ALA A 131 8.46 -5.53 -15.32
C ALA A 131 9.82 -4.90 -14.95
N LEU A 132 10.89 -5.27 -15.64
CA LEU A 132 12.22 -4.68 -15.43
C LEU A 132 12.33 -3.25 -15.95
N HIS A 133 11.64 -2.90 -17.04
CA HIS A 133 11.50 -1.51 -17.49
C HIS A 133 10.72 -0.67 -16.47
N ALA A 134 9.56 -1.18 -16.02
CA ALA A 134 8.74 -0.50 -15.03
C ALA A 134 9.52 -0.25 -13.72
N LYS A 135 10.25 -1.25 -13.23
CA LYS A 135 11.06 -1.13 -12.01
C LYS A 135 12.24 -0.15 -12.16
N ALA A 136 12.69 0.12 -13.39
CA ALA A 136 13.66 1.16 -13.70
C ALA A 136 13.05 2.57 -13.83
N GLY A 137 11.75 2.73 -13.52
CA GLY A 137 11.02 4.00 -13.65
C GLY A 137 10.42 4.25 -15.04
N GLU A 138 10.60 3.33 -15.99
CA GLU A 138 10.15 3.47 -17.38
C GLU A 138 8.77 2.81 -17.61
N TYR A 139 7.78 3.14 -16.79
CA TYR A 139 6.48 2.44 -16.79
C TYR A 139 5.62 2.71 -18.04
N VAL A 140 5.74 3.87 -18.69
CA VAL A 140 5.04 4.16 -19.95
C VAL A 140 5.54 3.24 -21.06
N GLU A 141 6.86 3.12 -21.22
CA GLU A 141 7.49 2.21 -22.17
C GLU A 141 7.16 0.74 -21.83
N ALA A 142 7.16 0.39 -20.54
CA ALA A 142 6.74 -0.94 -20.10
C ALA A 142 5.28 -1.27 -20.49
N GLY A 143 4.37 -0.30 -20.37
CA GLY A 143 3.00 -0.42 -20.84
C GLY A 143 2.92 -0.63 -22.34
N HIS A 144 3.67 0.17 -23.11
CA HIS A 144 3.75 0.05 -24.56
C HIS A 144 4.27 -1.33 -25.02
N ILE A 145 5.29 -1.87 -24.33
CA ILE A 145 5.81 -3.22 -24.58
C ILE A 145 4.70 -4.28 -24.47
N VAL A 146 3.87 -4.19 -23.42
CA VAL A 146 2.75 -5.12 -23.22
C VAL A 146 1.66 -4.90 -24.26
N GLN A 147 1.33 -3.64 -24.57
CA GLN A 147 0.33 -3.28 -25.58
C GLN A 147 0.66 -3.85 -26.95
N VAL A 148 1.90 -3.64 -27.42
CA VAL A 148 2.38 -4.15 -28.72
C VAL A 148 2.29 -5.67 -28.78
N ALA A 149 2.57 -6.37 -27.68
CA ALA A 149 2.43 -7.83 -27.62
C ALA A 149 0.96 -8.26 -27.71
N MET A 150 0.04 -7.55 -27.04
CA MET A 150 -1.40 -7.81 -27.10
C MET A 150 -1.96 -7.55 -28.51
N ASP A 151 -1.59 -6.43 -29.14
CA ASP A 151 -2.03 -6.10 -30.50
C ASP A 151 -1.58 -7.13 -31.53
N ARG A 152 -0.32 -7.58 -31.43
CA ARG A 152 0.20 -8.64 -32.30
C ARG A 152 -0.59 -9.93 -32.15
N LEU A 153 -0.90 -10.32 -30.90
CA LEU A 153 -1.70 -11.53 -30.63
C LEU A 153 -3.12 -11.42 -31.19
N SER A 154 -3.75 -10.25 -31.08
CA SER A 154 -5.10 -10.00 -31.61
C SER A 154 -5.18 -10.09 -33.13
N ARG A 155 -4.10 -9.76 -33.85
CA ARG A 155 -4.02 -9.85 -35.32
C ARG A 155 -3.78 -11.27 -35.83
N GLU A 156 -3.40 -12.23 -34.98
CA GLU A 156 -3.15 -13.60 -35.41
C GLU A 156 -4.45 -14.42 -35.56
N THR A 157 -4.63 -15.06 -36.71
CA THR A 157 -5.74 -15.97 -36.97
C THR A 157 -5.47 -17.36 -36.39
N ALA A 158 -5.88 -17.60 -35.14
CA ALA A 158 -6.01 -18.96 -34.60
C ALA A 158 -7.07 -19.77 -35.39
N SER A 159 -6.65 -20.81 -36.10
CA SER A 159 -7.50 -21.62 -36.99
C SER A 159 -8.03 -22.89 -36.30
N THR A 160 -7.40 -23.32 -35.22
CA THR A 160 -7.77 -24.53 -34.47
C THR A 160 -8.23 -24.21 -33.03
N PRO A 161 -9.08 -25.06 -32.40
CA PRO A 161 -9.47 -24.87 -30.99
C PRO A 161 -8.29 -24.77 -30.02
N GLN A 162 -7.21 -25.51 -30.29
CA GLN A 162 -5.99 -25.50 -29.48
C GLN A 162 -5.21 -24.19 -29.63
N GLU A 163 -5.15 -23.61 -30.83
CA GLU A 163 -4.56 -22.29 -31.06
C GLU A 163 -5.40 -21.20 -30.38
N LYS A 164 -6.75 -21.31 -30.40
CA LYS A 164 -7.64 -20.38 -29.68
C LYS A 164 -7.40 -20.41 -28.17
N ASP A 165 -7.37 -21.60 -27.55
CA ASP A 165 -7.10 -21.76 -26.12
C ASP A 165 -5.73 -21.19 -25.73
N ARG A 166 -4.70 -21.44 -26.56
CA ARG A 166 -3.36 -20.88 -26.35
C ARG A 166 -3.37 -19.35 -26.43
N ALA A 167 -4.03 -18.77 -27.43
CA ALA A 167 -4.15 -17.32 -27.56
C ALA A 167 -4.85 -16.71 -26.34
N HIS A 168 -5.94 -17.31 -25.85
CA HIS A 168 -6.63 -16.86 -24.63
C HIS A 168 -5.71 -16.90 -23.40
N LYS A 169 -4.95 -17.98 -23.20
CA LYS A 169 -3.98 -18.08 -22.09
C LYS A 169 -2.87 -17.04 -22.19
N THR A 170 -2.31 -16.84 -23.38
CA THR A 170 -1.29 -15.80 -23.63
C THR A 170 -1.84 -14.41 -23.33
N PHE A 171 -3.04 -14.09 -23.83
CA PHE A 171 -3.69 -12.81 -23.57
C PHE A 171 -3.94 -12.59 -22.07
N ALA A 172 -4.41 -13.61 -21.35
CA ALA A 172 -4.59 -13.54 -19.90
C ALA A 172 -3.27 -13.31 -19.15
N ALA A 173 -2.16 -13.90 -19.60
CA ALA A 173 -0.84 -13.62 -19.05
C ALA A 173 -0.39 -12.17 -19.32
N LEU A 174 -0.57 -11.67 -20.54
CA LEU A 174 -0.24 -10.28 -20.90
C LEU A 174 -1.09 -9.26 -20.11
N LYS A 175 -2.38 -9.53 -19.89
CA LYS A 175 -3.23 -8.73 -18.99
C LYS A 175 -2.64 -8.66 -17.58
N ASN A 176 -2.13 -9.78 -17.06
CA ASN A 176 -1.48 -9.78 -15.75
C ASN A 176 -0.13 -9.06 -15.77
N ALA A 177 0.61 -9.06 -16.89
CA ALA A 177 1.82 -8.26 -17.04
C ALA A 177 1.49 -6.76 -17.01
N TRP A 178 0.44 -6.31 -17.70
CA TRP A 178 -0.06 -4.94 -17.63
C TRP A 178 -0.36 -4.52 -16.18
N ARG A 179 -1.08 -5.37 -15.43
CA ARG A 179 -1.37 -5.11 -14.01
C ARG A 179 -0.12 -4.96 -13.15
N VAL A 180 0.96 -5.67 -13.47
CA VAL A 180 2.25 -5.48 -12.78
C VAL A 180 2.81 -4.09 -13.09
N VAL A 181 2.81 -3.68 -14.36
CA VAL A 181 3.30 -2.35 -14.74
C VAL A 181 2.47 -1.25 -14.06
N ASP A 182 1.14 -1.37 -13.99
CA ASP A 182 0.27 -0.41 -13.31
C ASP A 182 0.61 -0.30 -11.82
N VAL A 183 0.83 -1.44 -11.15
CA VAL A 183 1.22 -1.45 -9.73
C VAL A 183 2.56 -0.74 -9.53
N VAL A 184 3.55 -1.01 -10.39
CA VAL A 184 4.87 -0.36 -10.30
C VAL A 184 4.79 1.12 -10.63
N ALA A 185 4.00 1.52 -11.63
CA ALA A 185 3.76 2.92 -11.96
C ALA A 185 3.21 3.68 -10.75
N ARG A 186 2.20 3.11 -10.08
CA ARG A 186 1.62 3.70 -8.86
C ARG A 186 2.62 3.77 -7.71
N GLU A 187 3.46 2.74 -7.52
CA GLU A 187 4.54 2.77 -6.52
C GLU A 187 5.52 3.93 -6.78
N GLN A 188 5.66 4.36 -8.04
CA GLN A 188 6.45 5.52 -8.48
C GLN A 188 5.62 6.81 -8.65
N MET A 189 4.36 6.83 -8.22
CA MET A 189 3.43 7.96 -8.38
C MET A 189 3.21 8.42 -9.83
N GLY A 190 3.25 7.47 -10.77
CA GLY A 190 2.92 7.66 -12.18
C GLY A 190 1.83 6.71 -12.70
N TRP A 191 1.49 6.86 -13.98
CA TRP A 191 0.48 6.06 -14.68
C TRP A 191 0.88 5.69 -16.10
N ILE A 192 0.33 4.57 -16.58
CA ILE A 192 0.49 4.12 -17.96
C ILE A 192 -0.48 4.86 -18.89
N ASP A 193 -1.75 5.00 -18.47
CA ASP A 193 -2.85 5.54 -19.27
C ASP A 193 -3.79 6.37 -18.37
N ASN A 194 -3.95 7.66 -18.72
CA ASN A 194 -4.73 8.61 -17.93
C ASN A 194 -6.21 8.67 -18.35
N ASP A 195 -6.52 8.40 -19.62
CA ASP A 195 -7.86 8.58 -20.22
C ASP A 195 -8.55 7.27 -20.60
N GLY A 196 -7.84 6.15 -20.48
CA GLY A 196 -8.33 4.82 -20.81
C GLY A 196 -8.40 4.57 -22.32
N SER A 197 -7.72 5.39 -23.13
CA SER A 197 -7.64 5.25 -24.59
C SER A 197 -7.11 3.89 -25.03
N SER A 198 -6.26 3.25 -24.21
CA SER A 198 -5.76 1.89 -24.46
C SER A 198 -6.86 0.84 -24.51
N ALA A 199 -8.02 1.09 -23.90
CA ALA A 199 -9.18 0.21 -24.03
C ALA A 199 -9.84 0.29 -25.42
N ARG A 200 -9.74 1.43 -26.13
CA ARG A 200 -10.35 1.65 -27.46
C ARG A 200 -9.52 1.05 -28.59
N LEU A 201 -8.20 1.08 -28.47
CA LEU A 201 -7.24 0.56 -29.47
C LEU A 201 -7.41 -0.94 -29.77
N LEU A 202 -7.95 -1.71 -28.81
CA LEU A 202 -8.27 -3.13 -28.99
C LEU A 202 -9.62 -3.39 -29.68
N LYS A 203 -10.52 -2.39 -29.71
CA LYS A 203 -11.81 -2.48 -30.43
C LYS A 203 -11.73 -1.96 -31.86
N SER A 204 -10.77 -1.09 -32.18
CA SER A 204 -10.77 -0.29 -33.43
C SER A 204 -10.07 -0.91 -34.64
N ASN A 205 -9.54 -2.13 -34.57
CA ASN A 205 -8.97 -2.80 -35.76
C ASN A 205 -9.98 -3.76 -36.39
N GLY A 206 -11.01 -3.15 -37.00
CA GLY A 206 -11.68 -3.59 -38.22
C GLY A 206 -11.85 -5.08 -38.48
N ALA A 207 -12.84 -5.70 -37.86
CA ALA A 207 -13.76 -6.60 -38.54
C ALA A 207 -14.97 -6.82 -37.65
N ALA A 208 -16.15 -6.43 -38.13
CA ALA A 208 -17.41 -7.01 -37.71
C ALA A 208 -17.43 -8.50 -38.13
N SER A 209 -16.60 -9.34 -37.50
CA SER A 209 -16.74 -10.79 -37.60
C SER A 209 -17.53 -11.25 -36.38
N GLN A 210 -18.72 -11.78 -36.63
CA GLN A 210 -19.66 -12.35 -35.67
C GLN A 210 -19.12 -13.61 -34.92
N ASN A 211 -17.81 -13.73 -34.68
CA ASN A 211 -17.21 -14.93 -34.06
C ASN A 211 -16.24 -14.56 -32.91
N GLU A 212 -16.75 -14.64 -31.68
CA GLU A 212 -16.07 -15.05 -30.43
C GLU A 212 -14.62 -14.55 -30.16
N ARG A 213 -14.30 -13.25 -30.30
CA ARG A 213 -13.01 -12.72 -29.81
C ARG A 213 -13.09 -11.40 -29.04
N ASP A 214 -14.13 -11.20 -28.26
CA ASP A 214 -14.14 -10.10 -27.27
C ASP A 214 -13.54 -10.58 -25.95
N VAL A 215 -12.20 -10.65 -25.86
CA VAL A 215 -11.56 -10.69 -24.53
C VAL A 215 -11.56 -9.26 -23.99
N SER A 216 -12.61 -8.91 -23.24
CA SER A 216 -12.82 -7.57 -22.71
C SER A 216 -11.64 -7.08 -21.85
N PHE A 217 -10.89 -6.10 -22.35
CA PHE A 217 -9.80 -5.44 -21.65
C PHE A 217 -10.31 -4.20 -20.90
N LYS A 218 -11.04 -4.44 -19.80
CA LYS A 218 -11.68 -3.39 -18.98
C LYS A 218 -10.73 -2.63 -18.04
N GLU A 219 -9.50 -3.14 -17.83
CA GLU A 219 -8.58 -2.60 -16.81
C GLU A 219 -8.22 -1.12 -17.05
N PRO A 220 -7.93 -0.64 -18.28
CA PRO A 220 -7.67 0.78 -18.52
C PRO A 220 -8.86 1.67 -18.15
N LEU A 221 -10.10 1.22 -18.36
CA LEU A 221 -11.30 1.98 -17.97
C LEU A 221 -11.39 2.13 -16.45
N LEU A 222 -11.14 1.03 -15.72
CA LEU A 222 -11.12 1.04 -14.26
C LEU A 222 -10.05 2.00 -13.73
N GLN A 223 -8.82 1.89 -14.24
CA GLN A 223 -7.71 2.72 -13.76
C GLN A 223 -7.85 4.18 -14.18
N ALA A 224 -8.43 4.49 -15.35
CA ALA A 224 -8.72 5.87 -15.77
C ALA A 224 -9.89 6.54 -15.04
N ARG A 225 -10.46 5.91 -13.99
CA ARG A 225 -11.67 6.37 -13.27
C ARG A 225 -12.91 6.55 -14.17
N ASN A 226 -12.96 5.87 -15.33
CA ASN A 226 -14.14 5.86 -16.20
C ASN A 226 -15.19 4.87 -15.67
N ALA A 227 -15.89 5.26 -14.61
CA ALA A 227 -16.84 4.42 -13.90
C ALA A 227 -17.94 3.88 -14.82
N ASP A 228 -18.60 4.76 -15.57
CA ASP A 228 -19.74 4.38 -16.42
C ASP A 228 -19.31 3.43 -17.55
N GLY A 229 -18.17 3.70 -18.20
CA GLY A 229 -17.61 2.82 -19.23
C GLY A 229 -17.20 1.44 -18.69
N TYR A 230 -16.60 1.40 -17.49
CA TYR A 230 -16.22 0.15 -16.84
C TYR A 230 -17.44 -0.68 -16.42
N LEU A 231 -18.44 -0.05 -15.78
CA LEU A 231 -19.66 -0.71 -15.33
C LEU A 231 -20.49 -1.20 -16.51
N GLY A 232 -20.61 -0.40 -17.57
CA GLY A 232 -21.28 -0.81 -18.81
C GLY A 232 -20.61 -2.04 -19.45
N ALA A 233 -19.28 -2.11 -19.44
CA ALA A 233 -18.56 -3.28 -19.92
C ALA A 233 -18.77 -4.53 -19.03
N CYS A 234 -18.89 -4.37 -17.71
CA CYS A 234 -19.21 -5.47 -16.79
C CYS A 234 -20.64 -5.98 -16.99
N LEU A 235 -21.61 -5.07 -17.18
CA LEU A 235 -23.00 -5.43 -17.44
C LEU A 235 -23.15 -6.17 -18.78
N ALA A 236 -22.48 -5.70 -19.83
CA ALA A 236 -22.47 -6.41 -21.12
C ALA A 236 -21.88 -7.83 -21.00
N GLU A 237 -20.82 -8.00 -20.21
CA GLU A 237 -20.26 -9.34 -19.91
C GLU A 237 -21.26 -10.21 -19.16
N PHE A 238 -22.03 -9.65 -18.23
CA PHE A 238 -23.10 -10.36 -17.53
C PHE A 238 -24.22 -10.81 -18.48
N GLU A 239 -24.73 -9.91 -19.34
CA GLU A 239 -25.83 -10.23 -20.26
C GLU A 239 -25.44 -11.24 -21.34
N SER A 240 -24.18 -11.21 -21.78
CA SER A 240 -23.64 -12.16 -22.77
C SER A 240 -23.15 -13.47 -22.17
N ALA A 241 -23.16 -13.61 -20.83
CA ALA A 241 -22.61 -14.77 -20.15
C ALA A 241 -23.47 -16.02 -20.36
N THR A 242 -22.84 -17.09 -20.85
CA THR A 242 -23.50 -18.40 -21.04
C THR A 242 -23.42 -19.33 -19.84
N THR A 243 -22.72 -18.92 -18.76
CA THR A 243 -22.58 -19.73 -17.54
C THR A 243 -22.78 -18.90 -16.30
N LEU A 244 -23.36 -19.51 -15.26
CA LEU A 244 -23.56 -18.88 -13.96
C LEU A 244 -22.24 -18.42 -13.32
N HIS A 245 -21.15 -19.15 -13.53
CA HIS A 245 -19.82 -18.73 -13.06
C HIS A 245 -19.40 -17.38 -13.67
N THR A 246 -19.59 -17.19 -14.97
CA THR A 246 -19.26 -15.93 -15.66
C THR A 246 -20.18 -14.80 -15.19
N GLN A 247 -21.46 -15.08 -14.95
CA GLN A 247 -22.41 -14.09 -14.40
C GLN A 247 -21.97 -13.60 -13.01
N VAL A 248 -21.71 -14.51 -12.06
CA VAL A 248 -21.23 -14.14 -10.71
C VAL A 248 -19.91 -13.36 -10.79
N LYS A 249 -19.00 -13.76 -11.67
CA LYS A 249 -17.73 -13.05 -11.87
C LYS A 249 -17.94 -11.64 -12.42
N ALA A 250 -18.86 -11.43 -13.35
CA ALA A 250 -19.19 -10.11 -13.87
C ALA A 250 -19.74 -9.18 -12.78
N VAL A 251 -20.58 -9.69 -11.88
CA VAL A 251 -21.03 -8.96 -10.68
C VAL A 251 -19.86 -8.63 -9.75
N ALA A 252 -19.00 -9.59 -9.45
CA ALA A 252 -17.82 -9.36 -8.63
C ALA A 252 -16.87 -8.30 -9.26
N ASP A 253 -16.76 -8.29 -10.58
CA ASP A 253 -15.99 -7.28 -11.32
C ASP A 253 -16.57 -5.86 -11.16
N MET A 254 -17.89 -5.70 -11.02
CA MET A 254 -18.53 -4.39 -10.76
C MET A 254 -18.08 -3.79 -9.42
N LEU A 255 -17.83 -4.63 -8.42
CA LEU A 255 -17.40 -4.23 -7.08
C LEU A 255 -15.88 -3.97 -6.97
N ARG A 256 -15.12 -4.21 -8.05
CA ARG A 256 -13.68 -3.93 -8.05
C ARG A 256 -13.43 -2.44 -7.94
N GLN A 257 -12.61 -2.08 -6.97
CA GLN A 257 -12.13 -0.71 -6.82
C GLN A 257 -10.84 -0.51 -7.63
N SER A 258 -10.73 0.66 -8.26
CA SER A 258 -9.53 1.09 -8.98
C SER A 258 -8.38 1.38 -8.01
N VAL A 259 -7.15 1.36 -8.52
CA VAL A 259 -5.99 1.85 -7.76
C VAL A 259 -6.12 3.36 -7.55
N ARG A 260 -6.56 4.08 -8.59
CA ARG A 260 -7.02 5.49 -8.52
C ARG A 260 -8.42 5.54 -7.94
N ARG A 261 -8.56 5.48 -6.61
CA ARG A 261 -9.87 5.45 -5.93
C ARG A 261 -10.80 6.53 -6.49
N GLN A 262 -12.02 6.15 -6.81
CA GLN A 262 -13.10 7.10 -7.11
C GLN A 262 -13.61 7.73 -5.80
N TYR A 263 -14.25 8.89 -5.92
CA TYR A 263 -14.89 9.57 -4.81
C TYR A 263 -15.99 8.70 -4.16
N SER A 264 -16.88 8.12 -4.98
CA SER A 264 -17.98 7.27 -4.52
C SER A 264 -18.16 6.02 -5.37
N TYR A 265 -18.65 4.94 -4.74
CA TYR A 265 -18.92 3.64 -5.36
C TYR A 265 -20.39 3.21 -5.27
N HIS A 266 -21.32 4.10 -4.88
CA HIS A 266 -22.74 3.75 -4.75
C HIS A 266 -23.33 3.16 -6.03
N LYS A 267 -23.07 3.78 -7.20
CA LYS A 267 -23.54 3.27 -8.51
C LYS A 267 -23.08 1.83 -8.77
N ALA A 268 -21.82 1.52 -8.45
CA ALA A 268 -21.25 0.19 -8.65
C ALA A 268 -21.91 -0.85 -7.75
N TYR A 269 -22.11 -0.52 -6.47
CA TYR A 269 -22.76 -1.40 -5.50
C TYR A 269 -24.24 -1.62 -5.82
N ALA A 270 -24.99 -0.56 -6.15
CA ALA A 270 -26.39 -0.66 -6.53
C ALA A 270 -26.59 -1.50 -7.79
N LEU A 271 -25.72 -1.35 -8.80
CA LEU A 271 -25.76 -2.17 -9.99
C LEU A 271 -25.44 -3.63 -9.68
N ALA A 272 -24.40 -3.89 -8.89
CA ALA A 272 -24.00 -5.25 -8.51
C ALA A 272 -25.10 -5.96 -7.71
N ASP A 273 -25.73 -5.28 -6.77
CA ASP A 273 -26.82 -5.81 -5.94
C ASP A 273 -28.05 -6.17 -6.80
N LYS A 274 -28.51 -5.24 -7.64
CA LYS A 274 -29.61 -5.51 -8.59
C LYS A 274 -29.27 -6.65 -9.55
N THR A 275 -28.01 -6.78 -9.94
CA THR A 275 -27.58 -7.79 -10.92
C THR A 275 -27.45 -9.18 -10.27
N ILE A 276 -26.99 -9.28 -9.02
CA ILE A 276 -26.88 -10.57 -8.33
C ILE A 276 -28.26 -11.17 -8.04
N ASP A 277 -29.27 -10.34 -7.74
CA ASP A 277 -30.64 -10.80 -7.49
C ASP A 277 -31.24 -11.58 -8.67
N ARG A 278 -30.81 -11.28 -9.90
CA ARG A 278 -31.27 -11.97 -11.11
C ARG A 278 -30.84 -13.44 -11.17
N ILE A 279 -29.84 -13.85 -10.38
CA ILE A 279 -29.27 -15.20 -10.38
C ILE A 279 -29.31 -15.89 -9.01
N VAL A 280 -29.98 -15.30 -8.01
CA VAL A 280 -30.13 -15.89 -6.67
C VAL A 280 -30.82 -17.25 -6.71
N ALA A 281 -31.88 -17.38 -7.50
CA ALA A 281 -32.60 -18.65 -7.65
C ALA A 281 -31.72 -19.74 -8.28
N ASP A 282 -30.93 -19.38 -9.29
CA ASP A 282 -30.01 -20.31 -9.95
C ASP A 282 -28.89 -20.77 -9.01
N LEU A 283 -28.39 -19.87 -8.15
CA LEU A 283 -27.40 -20.19 -7.12
C LEU A 283 -27.95 -21.18 -6.09
N ALA A 284 -29.20 -20.98 -5.64
CA ALA A 284 -29.86 -21.89 -4.71
C ALA A 284 -30.09 -23.29 -5.33
N ALA A 285 -30.40 -23.35 -6.63
CA ALA A 285 -30.66 -24.61 -7.33
C ALA A 285 -29.41 -25.50 -7.49
N LEU A 286 -28.19 -24.94 -7.39
CA LEU A 286 -26.93 -25.64 -7.67
C LEU A 286 -26.69 -26.92 -6.87
N THR A 287 -27.24 -27.04 -5.66
CA THR A 287 -27.03 -28.21 -4.78
C THR A 287 -28.31 -28.94 -4.44
N VAL A 288 -29.49 -28.38 -4.75
CA VAL A 288 -30.80 -28.98 -4.40
C VAL A 288 -31.19 -30.06 -5.41
N VAL A 289 -30.80 -29.90 -6.66
CA VAL A 289 -31.25 -30.74 -7.79
C VAL A 289 -30.23 -31.85 -8.12
N VAL A 290 -29.18 -32.01 -7.31
CA VAL A 290 -28.07 -32.94 -7.57
C VAL A 290 -27.85 -33.87 -6.38
N ASP A 291 -27.61 -35.15 -6.66
CA ASP A 291 -27.11 -36.08 -5.65
C ASP A 291 -25.60 -35.87 -5.50
N ALA A 292 -25.19 -35.25 -4.39
CA ALA A 292 -23.81 -34.86 -4.16
C ALA A 292 -22.84 -36.05 -4.13
N ALA A 293 -23.29 -37.22 -3.70
CA ALA A 293 -22.47 -38.43 -3.60
C ALA A 293 -22.17 -39.06 -4.98
N GLU A 294 -23.02 -38.82 -5.98
CA GLU A 294 -22.87 -39.35 -7.34
C GLU A 294 -22.13 -38.40 -8.29
N LEU A 295 -21.80 -37.18 -7.85
CA LEU A 295 -21.14 -36.18 -8.70
C LEU A 295 -19.68 -36.54 -9.02
N GLU A 296 -19.30 -36.32 -10.27
CA GLU A 296 -17.89 -36.30 -10.65
C GLU A 296 -17.14 -35.15 -9.96
N ASP A 297 -15.88 -35.40 -9.60
CA ASP A 297 -14.99 -34.43 -8.93
C ASP A 297 -14.96 -33.06 -9.65
N ARG A 298 -14.91 -33.07 -10.99
CA ARG A 298 -14.87 -31.85 -11.81
C ARG A 298 -16.16 -31.04 -11.70
N GLU A 299 -17.30 -31.70 -11.58
CA GLU A 299 -18.61 -31.05 -11.47
C GLU A 299 -18.81 -30.48 -10.07
N ALA A 300 -18.50 -31.26 -9.02
CA ALA A 300 -18.53 -30.77 -7.64
C ALA A 300 -17.61 -29.56 -7.43
N VAL A 301 -16.38 -29.60 -7.99
CA VAL A 301 -15.45 -28.46 -7.96
C VAL A 301 -15.99 -27.24 -8.73
N ARG A 302 -16.75 -27.45 -9.82
CA ARG A 302 -17.39 -26.34 -10.55
C ARG A 302 -18.47 -25.69 -9.69
N ILE A 303 -19.35 -26.48 -9.09
CA ILE A 303 -20.44 -26.01 -8.21
C ILE A 303 -19.86 -25.21 -7.04
N ILE A 304 -18.89 -25.78 -6.32
CA ILE A 304 -18.33 -25.11 -5.14
C ILE A 304 -17.64 -23.80 -5.51
N ASN A 305 -16.92 -23.74 -6.64
CA ASN A 305 -16.28 -22.48 -7.05
C ASN A 305 -17.29 -21.38 -7.38
N ILE A 306 -18.48 -21.72 -7.90
CA ILE A 306 -19.57 -20.76 -8.11
C ILE A 306 -20.09 -20.27 -6.76
N LEU A 307 -20.42 -21.18 -5.83
CA LEU A 307 -20.89 -20.84 -4.48
C LEU A 307 -19.88 -19.97 -3.73
N LEU A 308 -18.59 -20.33 -3.77
CA LEU A 308 -17.53 -19.54 -3.14
C LEU A 308 -17.35 -18.17 -3.79
N SER A 309 -17.58 -18.05 -5.10
CA SER A 309 -17.57 -16.75 -5.77
C SER A 309 -18.76 -15.90 -5.32
N ALA A 310 -19.95 -16.49 -5.23
CA ALA A 310 -21.15 -15.80 -4.73
C ALA A 310 -21.00 -15.39 -3.26
N LEU A 311 -20.48 -16.27 -2.40
CA LEU A 311 -20.20 -16.01 -0.99
C LEU A 311 -19.32 -14.76 -0.81
N ARG A 312 -18.23 -14.64 -1.59
CA ARG A 312 -17.36 -13.45 -1.55
C ARG A 312 -18.07 -12.19 -2.05
N THR A 313 -18.90 -12.32 -3.08
CA THR A 313 -19.71 -11.20 -3.59
C THR A 313 -20.70 -10.73 -2.54
N TYR A 314 -21.44 -11.64 -1.89
CA TYR A 314 -22.41 -11.31 -0.83
C TYR A 314 -21.75 -10.65 0.38
N ARG A 315 -20.57 -11.14 0.82
CA ARG A 315 -19.77 -10.47 1.86
C ARG A 315 -19.42 -9.04 1.46
N THR A 316 -18.99 -8.84 0.22
CA THR A 316 -18.61 -7.50 -0.27
C THR A 316 -19.83 -6.57 -0.32
N LEU A 317 -21.01 -7.10 -0.62
CA LEU A 317 -22.28 -6.37 -0.63
C LEU A 317 -22.90 -6.19 0.77
N GLY A 318 -22.37 -6.82 1.82
CA GLY A 318 -22.94 -6.78 3.18
C GLY A 318 -24.24 -7.58 3.34
N ARG A 319 -24.44 -8.64 2.55
CA ARG A 319 -25.67 -9.46 2.58
C ARG A 319 -25.54 -10.66 3.50
N GLU A 320 -25.56 -10.42 4.81
CA GLU A 320 -25.33 -11.46 5.84
C GLU A 320 -26.28 -12.67 5.75
N ALA A 321 -27.55 -12.44 5.43
CA ALA A 321 -28.51 -13.53 5.24
C ALA A 321 -28.14 -14.44 4.05
N ASP A 322 -27.64 -13.86 2.96
CA ASP A 322 -27.16 -14.61 1.79
C ASP A 322 -25.84 -15.35 2.08
N VAL A 323 -24.95 -14.73 2.85
CA VAL A 323 -23.72 -15.37 3.35
C VAL A 323 -24.08 -16.62 4.17
N ALA A 324 -24.98 -16.48 5.15
CA ALA A 324 -25.43 -17.60 5.98
C ALA A 324 -26.08 -18.72 5.14
N ARG A 325 -26.95 -18.37 4.18
CA ARG A 325 -27.57 -19.33 3.25
C ARG A 325 -26.55 -20.11 2.45
N ILE A 326 -25.58 -19.44 1.84
CA ILE A 326 -24.54 -20.11 1.04
C ILE A 326 -23.64 -20.98 1.91
N LYS A 327 -23.28 -20.55 3.13
CA LYS A 327 -22.52 -21.40 4.07
C LYS A 327 -23.29 -22.67 4.43
N ALA A 328 -24.58 -22.56 4.77
CA ALA A 328 -25.42 -23.71 5.07
C ALA A 328 -25.57 -24.64 3.85
N GLN A 329 -25.68 -24.08 2.65
CA GLN A 329 -25.73 -24.83 1.40
C GLN A 329 -24.43 -25.63 1.17
N ILE A 330 -23.27 -25.03 1.43
CA ILE A 330 -21.96 -25.67 1.35
C ILE A 330 -21.81 -26.79 2.39
N GLU A 331 -22.24 -26.55 3.63
CA GLU A 331 -22.21 -27.55 4.71
C GLU A 331 -23.08 -28.76 4.36
N SER A 332 -24.30 -28.51 3.88
CA SER A 332 -25.23 -29.56 3.44
C SER A 332 -24.66 -30.36 2.26
N PHE A 333 -24.02 -29.67 1.29
CA PHE A 333 -23.34 -30.30 0.17
C PHE A 333 -22.19 -31.21 0.63
N ALA A 334 -21.39 -30.78 1.63
CA ALA A 334 -20.35 -31.61 2.23
C ALA A 334 -20.92 -32.80 3.01
N ALA A 335 -21.99 -32.60 3.78
CA ALA A 335 -22.66 -33.65 4.55
C ALA A 335 -23.31 -34.72 3.68
N ALA A 336 -23.77 -34.34 2.48
CA ALA A 336 -24.35 -35.24 1.48
C ALA A 336 -23.31 -36.10 0.73
N GLY A 337 -22.04 -36.08 1.14
CA GLY A 337 -21.01 -36.95 0.55
C GLY A 337 -20.35 -36.40 -0.72
N ALA A 338 -20.32 -35.07 -0.91
CA ALA A 338 -19.63 -34.46 -2.04
C ALA A 338 -18.14 -34.88 -2.12
N PRO A 339 -17.56 -34.92 -3.33
CA PRO A 339 -16.14 -35.21 -3.53
C PRO A 339 -15.21 -34.39 -2.63
N GLU A 340 -14.22 -35.06 -2.03
CA GLU A 340 -13.27 -34.49 -1.05
C GLU A 340 -12.66 -33.16 -1.52
N THR A 341 -12.31 -33.07 -2.80
CA THR A 341 -11.72 -31.87 -3.41
C THR A 341 -12.60 -30.64 -3.23
N ALA A 342 -13.91 -30.79 -3.42
CA ALA A 342 -14.84 -29.68 -3.29
C ALA A 342 -14.93 -29.22 -1.83
N ILE A 343 -14.97 -30.17 -0.89
CA ILE A 343 -15.00 -29.90 0.55
C ILE A 343 -13.71 -29.18 0.98
N TRP A 344 -12.54 -29.64 0.54
CA TRP A 344 -11.26 -28.97 0.80
C TRP A 344 -11.27 -27.50 0.40
N LEU A 345 -11.75 -27.20 -0.81
CA LEU A 345 -11.80 -25.84 -1.34
C LEU A 345 -12.74 -24.93 -0.54
N ALA A 346 -13.79 -25.50 0.06
CA ALA A 346 -14.80 -24.77 0.82
C ALA A 346 -14.34 -24.38 2.23
N LEU A 347 -13.63 -25.27 2.92
CA LEU A 347 -13.20 -25.12 4.31
C LEU A 347 -12.67 -23.72 4.69
N PRO A 348 -11.66 -23.16 4.00
CA PRO A 348 -11.09 -21.88 4.39
C PRO A 348 -12.07 -20.70 4.22
N GLU A 349 -13.08 -20.82 3.37
CA GLU A 349 -14.02 -19.74 3.10
C GLU A 349 -15.18 -19.74 4.11
N LEU A 350 -15.45 -20.86 4.80
CA LEU A 350 -16.47 -20.97 5.85
C LEU A 350 -16.08 -20.23 7.14
N VAL A 351 -14.77 -20.20 7.44
CA VAL A 351 -14.20 -19.62 8.68
C VAL A 351 -13.67 -18.20 8.54
N LEU A 352 -13.89 -17.56 7.39
CA LEU A 352 -13.32 -16.24 7.10
C LEU A 352 -13.86 -15.15 8.05
N ASP A 353 -15.12 -15.29 8.47
CA ASP A 353 -15.82 -14.30 9.31
C ASP A 353 -15.56 -14.50 10.82
N ASP A 354 -14.69 -15.45 11.17
CA ASP A 354 -14.31 -15.80 12.55
C ASP A 354 -15.44 -16.20 13.50
N ASP A 355 -16.61 -16.53 12.96
CA ASP A 355 -17.70 -17.06 13.76
C ASP A 355 -17.24 -18.34 14.49
N PRO A 356 -17.20 -18.34 15.85
CA PRO A 356 -16.74 -19.48 16.64
C PRO A 356 -17.51 -20.77 16.34
N GLU A 357 -18.78 -20.63 15.95
CA GLU A 357 -19.60 -21.76 15.53
C GLU A 357 -19.06 -22.37 14.23
N TRP A 358 -18.76 -21.54 13.23
CA TRP A 358 -18.19 -22.02 11.97
C TRP A 358 -16.75 -22.53 12.12
N VAL A 359 -15.96 -21.97 13.02
CA VAL A 359 -14.63 -22.53 13.36
C VAL A 359 -14.80 -23.96 13.87
N THR A 360 -15.68 -24.16 14.84
CA THR A 360 -15.97 -25.49 15.42
C THR A 360 -16.51 -26.47 14.38
N ARG A 361 -17.53 -26.05 13.59
CA ARG A 361 -18.10 -26.86 12.50
C ARG A 361 -17.05 -27.23 11.45
N SER A 362 -16.16 -26.30 11.09
CA SER A 362 -15.09 -26.56 10.12
C SER A 362 -14.09 -27.62 10.60
N HIS A 363 -13.80 -27.69 11.90
CA HIS A 363 -12.98 -28.76 12.46
C HIS A 363 -13.65 -30.13 12.32
N THR A 364 -14.97 -30.21 12.52
CA THR A 364 -15.73 -31.44 12.29
C THR A 364 -15.68 -31.86 10.82
N ILE A 365 -15.91 -30.93 9.88
CA ILE A 365 -15.80 -31.19 8.44
C ILE A 365 -14.39 -31.66 8.07
N ARG A 366 -13.35 -30.98 8.58
CA ARG A 366 -11.95 -31.33 8.33
C ARG A 366 -11.60 -32.74 8.84
N ARG A 367 -12.16 -33.19 9.97
CA ARG A 367 -11.88 -34.53 10.53
C ARG A 367 -12.36 -35.67 9.63
N ASN A 368 -13.33 -35.41 8.76
CA ASN A 368 -13.85 -36.39 7.80
C ASN A 368 -13.03 -36.45 6.49
N LEU A 369 -12.00 -35.60 6.35
CA LEU A 369 -11.11 -35.59 5.18
C LEU A 369 -9.80 -36.32 5.50
N PRO A 370 -9.04 -36.76 4.47
CA PRO A 370 -7.73 -37.34 4.66
C PRO A 370 -6.78 -36.44 5.46
N GLU A 371 -5.91 -37.02 6.27
CA GLU A 371 -4.96 -36.26 7.09
C GLU A 371 -4.04 -35.35 6.24
N VAL A 372 -3.65 -35.84 5.05
CA VAL A 372 -2.77 -35.12 4.12
C VAL A 372 -3.51 -34.93 2.79
N PRO A 373 -3.72 -33.68 2.33
CA PRO A 373 -4.37 -33.43 1.05
C PRO A 373 -3.51 -33.94 -0.12
N GLY A 374 -4.15 -34.50 -1.15
CA GLY A 374 -3.45 -35.15 -2.26
C GLY A 374 -3.09 -34.21 -3.42
N LYS A 375 -3.96 -33.22 -3.70
CA LYS A 375 -3.82 -32.30 -4.84
C LYS A 375 -3.31 -30.93 -4.40
N ALA A 376 -2.60 -30.24 -5.30
CA ALA A 376 -2.00 -28.94 -5.00
C ALA A 376 -3.03 -27.88 -4.53
N HIS A 377 -4.22 -27.80 -5.13
CA HIS A 377 -5.22 -26.83 -4.70
C HIS A 377 -5.87 -27.19 -3.35
N GLU A 378 -5.95 -28.48 -3.00
CA GLU A 378 -6.38 -28.94 -1.67
C GLU A 378 -5.34 -28.56 -0.61
N ILE A 379 -4.05 -28.77 -0.88
CA ILE A 379 -2.95 -28.33 0.00
C ILE A 379 -3.02 -26.83 0.27
N LYS A 380 -3.29 -26.04 -0.79
CA LYS A 380 -3.47 -24.59 -0.66
C LYS A 380 -4.64 -24.25 0.26
N ALA A 381 -5.77 -24.92 0.08
CA ALA A 381 -6.98 -24.69 0.85
C ALA A 381 -6.81 -25.13 2.31
N TYR A 382 -6.14 -26.26 2.55
CA TYR A 382 -5.77 -26.74 3.88
C TYR A 382 -4.91 -25.73 4.63
N PHE A 383 -3.79 -25.27 4.06
CA PHE A 383 -2.94 -24.29 4.75
C PHE A 383 -3.65 -22.96 4.95
N LYS A 384 -4.55 -22.57 4.03
CA LYS A 384 -5.40 -21.40 4.23
C LYS A 384 -6.36 -21.59 5.41
N TRP A 385 -7.00 -22.76 5.53
CA TRP A 385 -7.86 -23.09 6.66
C TRP A 385 -7.07 -23.12 7.97
N ALA A 386 -5.95 -23.84 8.01
CA ALA A 386 -5.10 -23.95 9.19
C ALA A 386 -4.55 -22.59 9.64
N LEU A 387 -4.32 -21.67 8.69
CA LEU A 387 -3.96 -20.30 8.98
C LEU A 387 -5.09 -19.54 9.70
N TRP A 388 -6.34 -19.68 9.24
CA TRP A 388 -7.50 -19.00 9.84
C TRP A 388 -7.86 -19.56 11.22
N VAL A 389 -7.90 -20.89 11.36
CA VAL A 389 -8.25 -21.55 12.64
C VAL A 389 -7.04 -21.75 13.57
N ARG A 390 -5.88 -21.20 13.20
CA ARG A 390 -4.62 -21.28 13.95
C ARG A 390 -4.15 -22.71 14.28
N ALA A 391 -4.42 -23.68 13.40
CA ALA A 391 -3.94 -25.06 13.52
C ALA A 391 -2.47 -25.21 13.08
N PHE A 392 -1.57 -24.41 13.66
CA PHE A 392 -0.18 -24.30 13.20
C PHE A 392 0.64 -25.58 13.41
N ASP A 393 0.47 -26.26 14.55
CA ASP A 393 1.18 -27.53 14.81
C ASP A 393 0.71 -28.64 13.88
N GLU A 394 -0.57 -28.63 13.53
CA GLU A 394 -1.12 -29.53 12.52
C GLU A 394 -0.54 -29.23 11.14
N ALA A 395 -0.48 -27.95 10.77
CA ALA A 395 0.12 -27.52 9.52
C ALA A 395 1.60 -27.94 9.40
N ASP A 396 2.39 -27.84 10.47
CA ASP A 396 3.78 -28.29 10.51
C ASP A 396 3.92 -29.80 10.25
N ARG A 397 3.06 -30.61 10.89
CA ARG A 397 3.05 -32.07 10.66
C ARG A 397 2.66 -32.40 9.23
N THR A 398 1.63 -31.76 8.69
CA THR A 398 1.16 -31.96 7.32
C THR A 398 2.20 -31.51 6.30
N PHE A 399 2.87 -30.37 6.50
CA PHE A 399 3.91 -29.87 5.60
C PHE A 399 5.09 -30.85 5.46
N ARG A 400 5.46 -31.55 6.55
CA ARG A 400 6.53 -32.58 6.50
C ARG A 400 6.12 -33.82 5.71
N LYS A 401 4.82 -34.15 5.68
CA LYS A 401 4.28 -35.32 4.98
C LYS A 401 4.03 -35.09 3.49
N ILE A 402 3.87 -33.83 3.03
CA ILE A 402 3.64 -33.56 1.60
C ILE A 402 4.92 -33.72 0.73
N PRO A 403 4.78 -34.26 -0.49
CA PRO A 403 5.88 -34.39 -1.46
C PRO A 403 6.68 -33.11 -1.70
N GLY A 404 8.00 -33.23 -1.87
CA GLY A 404 8.90 -32.09 -2.14
C GLY A 404 8.45 -31.14 -3.26
N PRO A 405 8.04 -31.63 -4.44
CA PRO A 405 7.54 -30.76 -5.52
C PRO A 405 6.29 -29.95 -5.16
N GLN A 406 5.47 -30.43 -4.21
CA GLN A 406 4.29 -29.72 -3.75
C GLN A 406 4.63 -28.69 -2.66
N ARG A 407 5.63 -28.97 -1.80
CA ARG A 407 6.20 -28.00 -0.84
C ARG A 407 6.74 -26.74 -1.52
N GLU A 408 7.27 -26.91 -2.73
CA GLU A 408 7.81 -25.83 -3.56
C GLU A 408 6.80 -25.32 -4.59
N SER A 409 5.50 -25.57 -4.40
CA SER A 409 4.44 -25.05 -5.27
C SER A 409 3.65 -23.95 -4.56
N ALA A 410 3.07 -23.01 -5.31
CA ALA A 410 2.31 -21.87 -4.78
C ALA A 410 1.20 -22.22 -3.75
N SER A 411 0.83 -23.50 -3.65
CA SER A 411 0.00 -24.06 -2.60
C SER A 411 0.55 -23.88 -1.19
N SER A 412 1.87 -23.83 -1.02
CA SER A 412 2.53 -23.65 0.28
C SER A 412 2.69 -22.18 0.68
N LEU A 413 2.20 -21.21 -0.09
CA LEU A 413 2.30 -19.78 0.26
C LEU A 413 1.58 -19.46 1.58
N TYR A 414 0.48 -20.13 1.89
CA TYR A 414 -0.19 -19.95 3.19
C TYR A 414 0.60 -20.57 4.35
N TYR A 415 1.38 -21.63 4.09
CA TYR A 415 2.32 -22.15 5.09
C TYR A 415 3.46 -21.16 5.38
N VAL A 416 3.94 -20.43 4.36
CA VAL A 416 4.89 -19.31 4.56
C VAL A 416 4.29 -18.26 5.50
N ASN A 417 3.00 -17.95 5.39
CA ASN A 417 2.33 -17.02 6.31
C ASN A 417 2.21 -17.58 7.74
N ILE A 418 1.94 -18.88 7.89
CA ILE A 418 1.95 -19.56 9.20
C ILE A 418 3.34 -19.40 9.85
N LEU A 419 4.41 -19.69 9.11
CA LEU A 419 5.78 -19.54 9.60
C LEU A 419 6.10 -18.10 10.00
N GLN A 420 5.68 -17.11 9.21
CA GLN A 420 5.85 -15.70 9.60
C GLN A 420 5.11 -15.40 10.90
N ARG A 421 3.84 -15.80 11.05
CA ARG A 421 3.06 -15.54 12.28
C ARG A 421 3.72 -16.11 13.52
N GLN A 422 4.37 -17.27 13.39
CA GLN A 422 5.16 -17.89 14.44
C GLN A 422 6.53 -17.23 14.68
N GLY A 423 6.89 -16.15 13.97
CA GLY A 423 8.21 -15.51 14.04
C GLY A 423 9.33 -16.28 13.36
N ARG A 424 9.03 -17.34 12.59
CA ARG A 424 10.00 -18.23 11.94
C ARG A 424 10.39 -17.71 10.55
N PHE A 425 10.93 -16.49 10.49
CA PHE A 425 11.15 -15.77 9.23
C PHE A 425 12.15 -16.45 8.29
N ALA A 426 13.25 -17.01 8.81
CA ALA A 426 14.22 -17.74 7.99
C ALA A 426 13.58 -18.94 7.28
N GLY A 427 12.83 -19.78 8.03
CA GLY A 427 12.10 -20.90 7.44
C GLY A 427 11.01 -20.47 6.46
N ALA A 428 10.34 -19.33 6.72
CA ALA A 428 9.36 -18.75 5.80
C ALA A 428 10.02 -18.35 4.47
N LEU A 429 11.20 -17.70 4.54
CA LEU A 429 11.97 -17.28 3.38
C LEU A 429 12.51 -18.47 2.59
N ASP A 430 13.03 -19.51 3.25
CA ASP A 430 13.54 -20.73 2.59
C ASP A 430 12.46 -21.42 1.75
N VAL A 431 11.25 -21.56 2.32
CA VAL A 431 10.10 -22.12 1.60
C VAL A 431 9.75 -21.21 0.41
N LEU A 432 9.72 -19.88 0.61
CA LEU A 432 9.41 -18.92 -0.44
C LEU A 432 10.43 -18.89 -1.59
N ASP A 433 11.73 -19.04 -1.30
CA ASP A 433 12.79 -19.12 -2.30
C ASP A 433 12.65 -20.38 -3.15
N GLY A 434 12.34 -21.52 -2.52
CA GLY A 434 11.98 -22.75 -3.22
C GLY A 434 10.79 -22.55 -4.18
N LEU A 435 9.75 -21.86 -3.70
CA LEU A 435 8.56 -21.50 -4.48
C LEU A 435 8.90 -20.60 -5.67
N HIS A 436 9.73 -19.57 -5.46
CA HIS A 436 10.15 -18.62 -6.49
C HIS A 436 10.89 -19.33 -7.63
N VAL A 437 11.90 -20.13 -7.27
CA VAL A 437 12.70 -20.92 -8.21
C VAL A 437 11.83 -21.88 -9.01
N ARG A 438 10.88 -22.56 -8.35
CA ARG A 438 9.96 -23.48 -9.02
C ARG A 438 9.06 -22.75 -10.02
N LEU A 439 8.56 -21.57 -9.66
CA LEU A 439 7.69 -20.77 -10.51
C LEU A 439 8.45 -20.27 -11.77
N LEU A 440 9.66 -19.75 -11.59
CA LEU A 440 10.54 -19.36 -12.70
C LEU A 440 10.97 -20.54 -13.58
N SER A 441 11.02 -21.75 -13.01
CA SER A 441 11.27 -22.96 -13.78
C SER A 441 10.11 -23.35 -14.70
N HIS A 442 8.91 -22.76 -14.58
CA HIS A 442 7.75 -23.07 -15.43
C HIS A 442 7.27 -21.84 -16.22
N PRO A 443 8.00 -21.42 -17.26
CA PRO A 443 7.70 -20.18 -17.97
C PRO A 443 6.28 -20.17 -18.58
N GLY A 444 5.79 -21.31 -19.09
CA GLY A 444 4.44 -21.42 -19.67
C GLY A 444 3.27 -21.42 -18.67
N ARG A 445 3.55 -21.54 -17.36
CA ARG A 445 2.52 -21.50 -16.29
C ARG A 445 2.74 -20.35 -15.32
N LEU A 446 3.73 -19.50 -15.57
CA LEU A 446 4.02 -18.35 -14.74
C LEU A 446 2.90 -17.33 -14.91
N ASN A 447 2.25 -16.98 -13.80
CA ASN A 447 1.34 -15.83 -13.75
C ASN A 447 2.16 -14.57 -13.37
N PRO A 448 2.26 -13.56 -14.25
CA PRO A 448 3.03 -12.34 -14.00
C PRO A 448 2.72 -11.63 -12.68
N PHE A 449 1.44 -11.46 -12.38
CA PHE A 449 0.99 -10.74 -11.19
C PHE A 449 1.29 -11.53 -9.91
N GLN A 450 1.07 -12.85 -9.94
CA GLN A 450 1.43 -13.72 -8.82
C GLN A 450 2.95 -13.73 -8.57
N HIS A 451 3.76 -13.80 -9.64
CA HIS A 451 5.21 -13.75 -9.52
C HIS A 451 5.69 -12.43 -8.93
N TRP A 452 5.14 -11.29 -9.38
CA TRP A 452 5.47 -9.98 -8.83
C TRP A 452 5.14 -9.88 -7.34
N ASN A 453 3.95 -10.33 -6.94
CA ASN A 453 3.58 -10.36 -5.52
C ASN A 453 4.48 -11.27 -4.69
N LEU A 454 4.97 -12.38 -5.27
CA LEU A 454 5.92 -13.27 -4.60
C LEU A 454 7.29 -12.59 -4.44
N LEU A 455 7.79 -11.91 -5.47
CA LEU A 455 9.04 -11.13 -5.38
C LEU A 455 8.93 -10.06 -4.29
N ARG A 456 7.79 -9.39 -4.22
CA ARG A 456 7.51 -8.40 -3.19
C ARG A 456 7.57 -9.03 -1.80
N ARG A 457 6.79 -10.08 -1.61
CA ARG A 457 6.71 -10.87 -0.39
C ARG A 457 8.07 -11.38 0.09
N ARG A 458 8.93 -11.77 -0.84
CA ARG A 458 10.30 -12.19 -0.55
C ARG A 458 11.14 -11.07 0.05
N GLY A 459 11.04 -9.86 -0.49
CA GLY A 459 11.71 -8.69 0.08
C GLY A 459 11.23 -8.35 1.49
N GLU A 460 9.93 -8.46 1.75
CA GLU A 460 9.38 -8.34 3.12
C GLU A 460 9.95 -9.38 4.09
N LEU A 461 9.96 -10.65 3.71
CA LEU A 461 10.48 -11.71 4.57
C LEU A 461 11.99 -11.60 4.78
N SER A 462 12.74 -11.15 3.77
CA SER A 462 14.17 -10.83 3.92
C SER A 462 14.36 -9.74 4.97
N PHE A 463 13.59 -8.65 4.88
CA PHE A 463 13.65 -7.57 5.87
C PHE A 463 13.27 -8.05 7.28
N LEU A 464 12.24 -8.91 7.41
CA LEU A 464 11.85 -9.47 8.71
C LEU A 464 12.91 -10.42 9.29
N ARG A 465 13.53 -11.26 8.45
CA ARG A 465 14.67 -12.10 8.84
C ARG A 465 15.83 -11.22 9.33
N ASP A 466 16.24 -10.24 8.53
CA ASP A 466 17.35 -9.34 8.87
C ASP A 466 17.05 -8.54 10.14
N THR A 467 15.79 -8.14 10.34
CA THR A 467 15.33 -7.50 11.59
C THR A 467 15.43 -8.46 12.78
N ALA A 468 15.04 -9.73 12.62
CA ALA A 468 15.18 -10.72 13.68
C ALA A 468 16.64 -11.03 14.02
N ASP A 469 17.52 -11.12 13.01
CA ASP A 469 18.96 -11.31 13.21
C ASP A 469 19.56 -10.11 13.97
N ALA A 470 19.18 -8.88 13.60
CA ALA A 470 19.61 -7.67 14.31
C ALA A 470 19.11 -7.66 15.77
N PHE A 471 17.84 -8.00 15.99
CA PHE A 471 17.25 -8.05 17.33
C PHE A 471 17.83 -9.18 18.19
N ALA A 472 18.23 -10.31 17.60
CA ALA A 472 18.91 -11.40 18.31
C ALA A 472 20.30 -11.00 18.83
N ALA A 473 20.97 -10.05 18.16
CA ALA A 473 22.23 -9.46 18.66
C ALA A 473 22.03 -8.59 19.91
N VAL A 474 20.78 -8.19 20.21
CA VAL A 474 20.40 -7.42 21.40
C VAL A 474 19.18 -8.07 22.05
N PRO A 475 19.38 -9.15 22.83
CA PRO A 475 18.29 -9.98 23.34
C PRO A 475 17.36 -9.19 24.27
N GLN A 476 16.11 -9.65 24.39
CA GLN A 476 15.19 -9.09 25.38
C GLN A 476 15.77 -9.20 26.81
N PRO A 477 15.67 -8.14 27.61
CA PRO A 477 16.04 -8.22 29.03
C PRO A 477 15.12 -9.18 29.78
N GLN A 478 15.71 -9.95 30.68
CA GLN A 478 14.96 -10.76 31.65
C GLN A 478 14.49 -9.84 32.79
N ASN A 479 13.20 -9.88 33.15
CA ASN A 479 12.58 -8.98 34.14
C ASN A 479 12.79 -7.48 33.81
N PRO A 480 12.19 -7.00 32.71
CA PRO A 480 12.34 -5.61 32.26
C PRO A 480 11.80 -4.60 33.29
N LYS A 481 12.46 -3.45 33.39
CA LYS A 481 11.98 -2.31 34.22
C LYS A 481 10.89 -1.47 33.55
N GLY A 482 10.66 -1.73 32.25
CA GLY A 482 9.62 -1.08 31.48
C GLY A 482 9.45 -1.74 30.12
N VAL A 483 8.36 -1.44 29.42
CA VAL A 483 8.06 -1.94 28.08
C VAL A 483 7.72 -0.78 27.15
N LEU A 484 8.29 -0.81 25.95
CA LEU A 484 7.86 0.01 24.83
C LEU A 484 7.08 -0.87 23.84
N VAL A 485 5.83 -0.49 23.60
CA VAL A 485 4.89 -1.18 22.73
C VAL A 485 4.72 -0.42 21.42
N ILE A 486 4.81 -1.13 20.31
CA ILE A 486 4.47 -0.62 18.97
C ILE A 486 3.26 -1.36 18.40
N ALA A 487 2.45 -0.69 17.59
CA ALA A 487 1.24 -1.25 16.99
C ALA A 487 1.34 -1.37 15.45
N ALA A 488 2.54 -1.66 14.93
CA ALA A 488 2.71 -1.91 13.50
C ALA A 488 1.78 -3.05 13.04
N ARG A 489 0.94 -2.83 12.03
CA ARG A 489 0.00 -3.84 11.51
C ARG A 489 0.55 -4.64 10.32
N ASN A 490 1.65 -4.18 9.75
CA ASN A 490 2.32 -4.80 8.61
C ASN A 490 3.76 -4.31 8.51
N VAL A 491 4.53 -4.88 7.58
CA VAL A 491 5.95 -4.55 7.37
C VAL A 491 6.15 -3.09 6.93
N ASP A 492 5.22 -2.49 6.19
CA ASP A 492 5.30 -1.08 5.78
C ASP A 492 5.15 -0.10 6.96
N GLN A 493 4.37 -0.46 7.98
CA GLN A 493 4.31 0.30 9.23
C GLN A 493 5.50 -0.01 10.12
N LEU A 494 5.89 -1.28 10.25
CA LEU A 494 7.03 -1.70 11.08
C LEU A 494 8.29 -0.90 10.73
N ARG A 495 8.61 -0.82 9.43
CA ARG A 495 9.80 -0.09 8.96
C ARG A 495 9.79 1.41 9.24
N LYS A 496 8.65 2.02 9.61
CA LYS A 496 8.58 3.46 9.93
C LYS A 496 8.92 3.73 11.40
N TYR A 497 8.78 2.73 12.26
CA TYR A 497 9.18 2.83 13.66
C TYR A 497 10.71 2.91 13.79
N PRO A 498 11.24 3.60 14.81
CA PRO A 498 12.67 3.69 15.06
C PRO A 498 13.22 2.38 15.66
N LEU A 499 13.31 1.32 14.84
CA LEU A 499 13.70 -0.04 15.25
C LEU A 499 15.03 -0.11 16.03
N VAL A 500 16.02 0.72 15.71
CA VAL A 500 17.31 0.75 16.42
C VAL A 500 17.18 1.38 17.80
N VAL A 501 16.26 2.33 18.00
CA VAL A 501 15.92 2.84 19.34
C VAL A 501 15.29 1.75 20.20
N LEU A 502 14.46 0.86 19.61
CA LEU A 502 13.93 -0.29 20.33
C LEU A 502 15.04 -1.24 20.81
N MET A 503 16.07 -1.44 19.99
CA MET A 503 17.24 -2.24 20.38
C MET A 503 18.04 -1.56 21.49
N GLU A 504 18.24 -0.23 21.41
CA GLU A 504 18.93 0.51 22.45
C GLU A 504 18.17 0.47 23.79
N LEU A 505 16.84 0.51 23.75
CA LEU A 505 16.00 0.31 24.93
C LEU A 505 16.18 -1.08 25.55
N ARG A 506 16.30 -2.14 24.73
CA ARG A 506 16.62 -3.49 25.22
C ARG A 506 17.95 -3.52 25.99
N ARG A 507 19.01 -2.89 25.46
CA ARG A 507 20.31 -2.76 26.17
C ARG A 507 20.17 -2.08 27.52
N ARG A 508 19.20 -1.17 27.65
CA ARG A 508 18.91 -0.39 28.86
C ARG A 508 17.91 -1.06 29.80
N GLY A 509 17.53 -2.32 29.55
CA GLY A 509 16.65 -3.11 30.41
C GLY A 509 15.15 -2.90 30.17
N TRP A 510 14.76 -2.34 29.02
CA TRP A 510 13.36 -2.21 28.61
C TRP A 510 12.98 -3.30 27.60
N ALA A 511 11.79 -3.87 27.73
CA ALA A 511 11.24 -4.77 26.73
C ALA A 511 10.75 -3.97 25.52
N ALA A 512 10.94 -4.52 24.31
CA ALA A 512 10.33 -4.00 23.09
C ALA A 512 9.34 -5.01 22.52
N LYS A 513 8.05 -4.67 22.45
CA LYS A 513 6.99 -5.59 22.00
C LYS A 513 6.19 -4.96 20.86
N CYS A 514 5.74 -5.79 19.92
CA CYS A 514 4.76 -5.40 18.91
C CYS A 514 3.44 -6.09 19.23
N LEU A 515 2.33 -5.34 19.26
CA LEU A 515 1.01 -5.92 19.51
C LEU A 515 0.62 -6.94 18.44
N VAL A 516 1.10 -6.78 17.21
CA VAL A 516 0.71 -7.62 16.08
C VAL A 516 1.72 -8.74 15.84
N GLU A 517 1.21 -9.96 15.67
CA GLU A 517 2.04 -11.15 15.49
C GLU A 517 2.85 -11.13 14.18
N GLY A 518 4.00 -11.81 14.19
CA GLY A 518 4.81 -12.05 12.99
C GLY A 518 5.51 -10.83 12.39
N LEU A 519 5.78 -9.79 13.17
CA LEU A 519 6.53 -8.59 12.74
C LEU A 519 7.85 -8.39 13.47
N LEU A 520 7.92 -8.75 14.75
CA LEU A 520 9.15 -8.81 15.54
C LEU A 520 9.36 -10.23 16.07
N PRO A 521 10.60 -10.64 16.40
CA PRO A 521 10.85 -11.92 17.05
C PRO A 521 10.14 -11.99 18.42
N ASN A 522 9.49 -13.12 18.70
CA ASN A 522 8.81 -13.34 19.98
C ASN A 522 9.77 -13.95 21.01
N GLU A 523 10.57 -13.09 21.62
CA GLU A 523 11.46 -13.45 22.72
C GLU A 523 10.74 -13.19 24.07
N PRO A 524 10.66 -14.19 24.97
CA PRO A 524 10.05 -14.03 26.28
C PRO A 524 10.94 -13.19 27.22
N THR A 525 10.28 -12.39 28.04
CA THR A 525 10.91 -11.51 29.04
C THR A 525 10.91 -12.14 30.45
N GLY A 526 10.16 -13.23 30.62
CA GLY A 526 9.92 -13.88 31.92
C GLY A 526 8.73 -13.27 32.68
N ASN A 527 8.18 -12.14 32.20
CA ASN A 527 6.96 -11.56 32.73
C ASN A 527 5.76 -11.92 31.84
N PRO A 528 4.76 -12.68 32.34
CA PRO A 528 3.65 -13.17 31.52
C PRO A 528 2.75 -12.05 30.98
N ASP A 529 2.57 -10.94 31.72
CA ASP A 529 1.72 -9.83 31.26
C ASP A 529 2.41 -9.06 30.12
N ILE A 530 3.73 -8.84 30.19
CA ILE A 530 4.50 -8.24 29.09
C ILE A 530 4.58 -9.18 27.88
N ASP A 531 4.77 -10.48 28.12
CA ASP A 531 4.87 -11.46 27.05
C ASP A 531 3.55 -11.65 26.33
N LEU A 532 2.41 -11.52 27.03
CA LEU A 532 1.08 -11.54 26.44
C LEU A 532 0.85 -10.39 25.46
N LEU A 533 1.41 -9.20 25.70
CA LEU A 533 1.31 -8.06 24.77
C LEU A 533 2.02 -8.32 23.41
N GLY A 534 2.99 -9.23 23.38
CA GLY A 534 3.74 -9.56 22.16
C GLY A 534 2.91 -10.45 21.22
N GLY A 535 2.42 -9.89 20.12
CA GLY A 535 1.59 -10.63 19.16
C GLY A 535 0.20 -10.99 19.69
N CYS A 536 -0.34 -10.20 20.62
CA CYS A 536 -1.71 -10.38 21.13
C CYS A 536 -2.77 -10.17 20.06
N ILE A 537 -2.48 -9.40 19.00
CA ILE A 537 -3.37 -9.16 17.86
C ILE A 537 -2.83 -9.91 16.65
N THR A 538 -3.70 -10.66 15.99
CA THR A 538 -3.39 -11.38 14.74
C THR A 538 -3.33 -10.42 13.56
N LEU A 539 -2.67 -10.82 12.45
CA LEU A 539 -2.64 -10.02 11.21
C LEU A 539 -4.04 -9.78 10.59
N GLU A 540 -5.04 -10.50 11.11
CA GLU A 540 -6.42 -10.50 10.68
C GLU A 540 -7.31 -9.56 11.48
N CYS A 541 -6.74 -8.84 12.44
CA CYS A 541 -7.50 -7.99 13.38
C CYS A 541 -8.37 -8.81 14.32
N ARG A 542 -7.75 -9.74 15.06
CA ARG A 542 -8.39 -10.57 16.10
C ARG A 542 -7.46 -10.70 17.29
N LEU A 543 -7.94 -10.93 18.50
CA LEU A 543 -7.06 -11.29 19.60
C LEU A 543 -6.55 -12.73 19.45
N SER A 544 -5.37 -13.00 19.98
CA SER A 544 -4.89 -14.35 20.22
C SER A 544 -5.77 -15.02 21.28
N PRO A 545 -5.93 -16.36 21.27
CA PRO A 545 -6.75 -17.05 22.27
C PRO A 545 -6.37 -16.74 23.73
N ALA A 546 -5.07 -16.53 24.00
CA ALA A 546 -4.60 -16.17 25.33
C ALA A 546 -4.98 -14.73 25.71
N ALA A 547 -4.91 -13.80 24.75
CA ALA A 547 -5.29 -12.40 24.99
C ALA A 547 -6.81 -12.25 25.13
N GLU A 548 -7.61 -12.95 24.33
CA GLU A 548 -9.08 -12.93 24.42
C GLU A 548 -9.60 -13.34 25.81
N GLN A 549 -8.93 -14.28 26.48
CA GLN A 549 -9.31 -14.75 27.81
C GLN A 549 -9.03 -13.75 28.93
N VAL A 550 -8.12 -12.80 28.71
CA VAL A 550 -7.55 -11.96 29.78
C VAL A 550 -7.80 -10.48 29.56
N PHE A 551 -7.80 -10.03 28.30
CA PHE A 551 -8.00 -8.62 27.98
C PHE A 551 -9.44 -8.21 28.25
N PRO A 552 -9.67 -7.09 28.94
CA PRO A 552 -11.00 -6.67 29.32
C PRO A 552 -11.84 -6.35 28.08
N GLU A 553 -13.14 -6.64 28.15
CA GLU A 553 -14.11 -6.06 27.23
C GLU A 553 -14.24 -4.56 27.49
N LEU A 554 -14.44 -3.78 26.43
CA LEU A 554 -14.59 -2.33 26.58
C LEU A 554 -16.04 -1.98 26.88
N THR A 555 -16.28 -1.24 27.95
CA THR A 555 -17.57 -0.59 28.19
C THR A 555 -17.66 0.70 27.39
N ASP A 556 -18.83 0.99 26.83
CA ASP A 556 -19.15 2.23 26.10
C ASP A 556 -18.23 2.53 24.91
N PHE A 557 -17.65 1.50 24.26
CA PHE A 557 -16.98 1.66 22.97
C PHE A 557 -18.05 1.66 21.87
N VAL A 558 -18.23 2.80 21.21
CA VAL A 558 -19.25 3.01 20.18
C VAL A 558 -18.54 3.22 18.84
N ALA A 559 -18.75 2.32 17.89
CA ALA A 559 -18.26 2.44 16.52
C ALA A 559 -19.43 2.41 15.53
N ALA A 560 -19.68 3.53 14.85
CA ALA A 560 -20.66 3.65 13.78
C ALA A 560 -19.99 4.32 12.57
N PRO A 561 -19.13 3.59 11.82
CA PRO A 561 -18.32 4.19 10.75
C PRO A 561 -19.14 4.74 9.58
N HIS A 562 -20.38 4.28 9.39
CA HIS A 562 -21.30 4.80 8.38
C HIS A 562 -21.84 6.21 8.73
N GLU A 563 -21.78 6.59 10.00
CA GLU A 563 -22.08 7.93 10.52
C GLU A 563 -20.79 8.74 10.72
N GLY A 564 -19.63 8.16 10.43
CA GLY A 564 -18.32 8.72 10.80
C GLY A 564 -18.07 8.77 12.30
N ARG A 565 -18.83 8.03 13.13
CA ARG A 565 -18.74 8.13 14.59
C ARG A 565 -17.88 7.02 15.20
N ILE A 566 -16.98 7.42 16.09
CA ILE A 566 -16.26 6.52 17.00
C ILE A 566 -16.00 7.24 18.33
N GLU A 567 -16.46 6.65 19.42
CA GLU A 567 -16.43 7.23 20.75
C GLU A 567 -16.09 6.15 21.78
N TRP A 568 -15.31 6.49 22.79
CA TRP A 568 -14.98 5.54 23.86
C TRP A 568 -14.63 6.27 25.15
N MET A 569 -15.29 5.92 26.26
CA MET A 569 -15.08 6.58 27.56
C MET A 569 -15.16 8.12 27.46
N GLY A 570 -16.03 8.69 26.63
CA GLY A 570 -16.11 10.14 26.40
C GLY A 570 -14.93 10.74 25.61
N LEU A 571 -14.01 9.92 25.09
CA LEU A 571 -13.05 10.32 24.06
C LEU A 571 -13.76 10.35 22.70
N ASN A 572 -13.64 11.46 21.99
CA ASN A 572 -14.16 11.60 20.63
C ASN A 572 -13.06 11.31 19.61
N LEU A 573 -13.20 10.21 18.87
CA LEU A 573 -12.25 9.77 17.85
C LEU A 573 -12.72 10.14 16.42
N HIS A 574 -13.83 10.87 16.28
CA HIS A 574 -14.45 11.26 15.01
C HIS A 574 -13.45 11.90 14.05
N HIS A 575 -12.68 12.89 14.52
CA HIS A 575 -11.71 13.59 13.67
C HIS A 575 -10.68 12.64 13.08
N SER A 576 -10.21 11.66 13.85
CA SER A 576 -9.22 10.69 13.38
C SER A 576 -9.80 9.71 12.36
N LEU A 577 -11.06 9.28 12.55
CA LEU A 577 -11.75 8.45 11.55
C LEU A 577 -11.99 9.21 10.25
N MET A 578 -12.40 10.48 10.37
CA MET A 578 -12.61 11.39 9.27
C MET A 578 -11.30 11.61 8.49
N GLU A 579 -10.17 11.80 9.16
CA GLU A 579 -8.86 11.95 8.51
C GLU A 579 -8.48 10.71 7.67
N ASP A 580 -8.65 9.51 8.22
CA ASP A 580 -8.43 8.26 7.46
C ASP A 580 -9.39 8.14 6.26
N ALA A 581 -10.63 8.62 6.40
CA ALA A 581 -11.59 8.65 5.31
C ALA A 581 -11.21 9.65 4.20
N ARG A 582 -10.81 10.87 4.57
CA ARG A 582 -10.31 11.90 3.65
C ARG A 582 -9.08 11.42 2.89
N ILE A 583 -8.11 10.80 3.57
CA ILE A 583 -6.91 10.22 2.94
C ILE A 583 -7.29 9.06 2.00
N ASN A 584 -8.23 8.20 2.39
CA ASN A 584 -8.68 7.09 1.55
C ASN A 584 -9.35 7.57 0.26
N ARG A 585 -10.23 8.57 0.38
CA ARG A 585 -10.99 9.14 -0.73
C ARG A 585 -10.26 10.26 -1.46
N ARG A 586 -9.14 10.74 -0.94
CA ARG A 586 -8.37 11.86 -1.49
C ARG A 586 -9.26 13.08 -1.75
N ALA A 587 -10.12 13.38 -0.77
CA ALA A 587 -11.13 14.43 -0.81
C ALA A 587 -11.33 15.02 0.58
N TYR A 588 -11.86 16.25 0.67
CA TYR A 588 -12.21 16.88 1.95
C TYR A 588 -13.58 16.41 2.44
N ASP A 589 -14.58 16.50 1.55
CA ASP A 589 -15.91 16.02 1.86
C ASP A 589 -15.91 14.48 1.78
N VAL A 590 -16.56 13.85 2.76
CA VAL A 590 -16.58 12.40 2.89
C VAL A 590 -18.02 11.93 2.94
N ASP A 591 -18.35 11.01 2.03
CA ASP A 591 -19.56 10.22 2.08
C ASP A 591 -19.31 8.92 2.87
N PHE A 592 -19.61 8.96 4.18
CA PHE A 592 -19.46 7.81 5.08
C PHE A 592 -20.42 6.66 4.77
N SER A 593 -21.50 6.93 4.03
CA SER A 593 -22.48 5.91 3.61
C SER A 593 -21.98 5.06 2.43
N CYS A 594 -20.89 5.47 1.78
CA CYS A 594 -20.30 4.74 0.67
C CYS A 594 -19.85 3.33 1.12
N PRO A 595 -20.47 2.23 0.62
CA PRO A 595 -20.24 0.89 1.17
C PRO A 595 -18.77 0.43 1.12
N ALA A 596 -18.06 0.81 0.05
CA ALA A 596 -16.64 0.55 -0.12
C ALA A 596 -15.76 1.25 0.93
N LEU A 597 -16.18 2.43 1.42
CA LEU A 597 -15.49 3.18 2.46
C LEU A 597 -15.85 2.60 3.83
N THR A 598 -17.15 2.43 4.11
CA THR A 598 -17.66 1.93 5.38
C THR A 598 -16.98 0.62 5.79
N SER A 599 -16.83 -0.34 4.88
CA SER A 599 -16.12 -1.61 5.16
C SER A 599 -14.64 -1.40 5.52
N THR A 600 -13.97 -0.44 4.88
CA THR A 600 -12.57 -0.11 5.19
C THR A 600 -12.46 0.56 6.57
N LEU A 601 -13.38 1.47 6.88
CA LEU A 601 -13.43 2.18 8.15
C LEU A 601 -13.82 1.26 9.30
N GLN A 602 -14.76 0.32 9.10
CA GLN A 602 -15.11 -0.69 10.10
C GLN A 602 -13.87 -1.47 10.55
N LYS A 603 -13.07 -1.95 9.59
CA LYS A 603 -11.82 -2.64 9.93
C LYS A 603 -10.86 -1.76 10.75
N LEU A 604 -10.83 -0.45 10.51
CA LEU A 604 -10.03 0.48 11.33
C LEU A 604 -10.59 0.64 12.74
N CYS A 605 -11.92 0.68 12.89
CA CYS A 605 -12.59 0.65 14.19
C CYS A 605 -12.25 -0.62 14.96
N ASP A 606 -12.33 -1.80 14.31
CA ASP A 606 -11.97 -3.08 14.93
C ASP A 606 -10.51 -3.09 15.41
N TRP A 607 -9.57 -2.59 14.58
CA TRP A 607 -8.16 -2.46 14.99
C TRP A 607 -7.99 -1.53 16.20
N THR A 608 -8.80 -0.49 16.28
CA THR A 608 -8.77 0.50 17.37
C THR A 608 -9.30 -0.12 18.65
N GLU A 609 -10.40 -0.87 18.58
CA GLU A 609 -10.97 -1.58 19.73
C GLU A 609 -9.96 -2.60 20.31
N LEU A 610 -9.33 -3.42 19.47
CA LEU A 610 -8.35 -4.39 19.94
C LEU A 610 -7.11 -3.73 20.54
N ALA A 611 -6.64 -2.63 19.95
CA ALA A 611 -5.54 -1.85 20.52
C ALA A 611 -5.94 -1.21 21.87
N ALA A 612 -7.21 -0.79 22.03
CA ALA A 612 -7.73 -0.25 23.29
C ALA A 612 -7.78 -1.33 24.37
N ARG A 613 -8.29 -2.53 24.07
CA ARG A 613 -8.28 -3.68 24.99
C ARG A 613 -6.88 -3.99 25.51
N ALA A 614 -5.88 -4.02 24.61
CA ALA A 614 -4.47 -4.22 24.97
C ALA A 614 -3.90 -3.07 25.84
N THR A 615 -4.27 -1.83 25.52
CA THR A 615 -3.82 -0.64 26.25
C THR A 615 -4.39 -0.60 27.66
N VAL A 616 -5.69 -0.90 27.83
CA VAL A 616 -6.35 -0.98 29.14
C VAL A 616 -5.74 -2.10 29.99
N PHE A 617 -5.49 -3.27 29.38
CA PHE A 617 -4.81 -4.37 30.06
C PHE A 617 -3.41 -3.94 30.56
N ALA A 618 -2.61 -3.30 29.71
CA ALA A 618 -1.28 -2.83 30.09
C ALA A 618 -1.35 -1.80 31.22
N HIS A 619 -2.30 -0.86 31.15
CA HIS A 619 -2.49 0.21 32.14
C HIS A 619 -2.89 -0.35 33.51
N SER A 620 -3.75 -1.38 33.57
CA SER A 620 -4.19 -1.95 34.84
C SER A 620 -3.18 -2.88 35.48
N ARG A 621 -2.30 -3.53 34.72
CA ARG A 621 -1.45 -4.63 35.21
C ARG A 621 0.01 -4.25 35.44
N LEU A 622 0.59 -3.44 34.55
CA LEU A 622 2.02 -3.16 34.56
C LEU A 622 2.45 -2.20 35.69
N PRO A 623 1.70 -1.11 35.98
CA PRO A 623 2.03 -0.24 37.10
C PRO A 623 2.01 -0.95 38.46
N GLU A 624 1.11 -1.92 38.69
CA GLU A 624 1.06 -2.74 39.92
C GLU A 624 2.36 -3.53 40.16
N GLN A 625 3.12 -3.78 39.09
CA GLN A 625 4.40 -4.49 39.11
C GLN A 625 5.60 -3.54 39.09
N ASN A 626 5.37 -2.22 39.20
CA ASN A 626 6.37 -1.17 39.04
C ASN A 626 7.07 -1.22 37.67
N ILE A 627 6.31 -1.58 36.63
CA ILE A 627 6.78 -1.66 35.25
C ILE A 627 6.21 -0.48 34.49
N ARG A 628 7.10 0.36 33.95
CA ARG A 628 6.73 1.49 33.11
C ARG A 628 6.24 1.01 31.75
N ALA A 629 5.23 1.63 31.15
CA ALA A 629 4.72 1.28 29.84
C ALA A 629 4.63 2.50 28.92
N GLY A 630 5.26 2.39 27.75
CA GLY A 630 5.17 3.39 26.67
C GLY A 630 4.49 2.80 25.44
N PHE A 631 3.64 3.58 24.78
CA PHE A 631 3.04 3.22 23.48
C PHE A 631 3.52 4.19 22.41
N ALA A 632 4.22 3.70 21.39
CA ALA A 632 4.68 4.53 20.29
C ALA A 632 3.64 4.60 19.17
N ALA A 633 3.35 5.82 18.73
CA ALA A 633 2.52 6.16 17.59
C ALA A 633 3.37 6.71 16.45
N LEU A 634 3.05 6.32 15.21
CA LEU A 634 3.56 6.98 14.00
C LEU A 634 2.70 8.22 13.68
N PHE A 635 1.39 8.12 13.94
CA PHE A 635 0.41 9.15 13.62
C PHE A 635 -0.43 9.51 14.83
N ASN A 636 -0.49 10.80 15.19
CA ASN A 636 -1.30 11.29 16.32
C ASN A 636 -2.74 11.65 15.94
N SER A 637 -3.11 11.54 14.67
CA SER A 637 -4.40 11.98 14.13
C SER A 637 -5.12 10.90 13.31
N ARG A 638 -4.65 9.65 13.39
CA ARG A 638 -5.14 8.53 12.58
C ARG A 638 -5.31 7.27 13.39
N LEU A 639 -6.24 6.42 12.98
CA LEU A 639 -6.55 5.18 13.67
C LEU A 639 -5.59 4.03 13.24
N PRO A 640 -5.22 3.14 14.17
CA PRO A 640 -5.55 3.16 15.60
C PRO A 640 -4.61 4.05 16.44
N ASP A 641 -3.45 4.47 15.93
CA ASP A 641 -2.36 5.12 16.68
C ASP A 641 -2.79 6.31 17.57
N THR A 642 -3.71 7.16 17.10
CA THR A 642 -4.28 8.30 17.85
C THR A 642 -4.88 7.91 19.20
N LEU A 643 -5.37 6.68 19.31
CA LEU A 643 -5.93 6.12 20.54
C LEU A 643 -4.95 6.20 21.69
N PHE A 644 -3.68 5.84 21.46
CA PHE A 644 -2.67 5.81 22.51
C PHE A 644 -2.48 7.20 23.11
N ARG A 645 -2.42 8.23 22.24
CA ARG A 645 -2.33 9.62 22.66
C ARG A 645 -3.54 10.01 23.51
N LEU A 646 -4.75 9.88 22.98
CA LEU A 646 -5.96 10.38 23.63
C LEU A 646 -6.29 9.61 24.91
N TYR A 647 -5.99 8.31 24.96
CA TYR A 647 -6.12 7.52 26.17
C TYR A 647 -5.12 7.99 27.24
N CYS A 648 -3.84 8.13 26.90
CA CYS A 648 -2.83 8.58 27.86
C CYS A 648 -3.01 10.05 28.27
N GLU A 649 -3.56 10.92 27.42
CA GLU A 649 -3.93 12.28 27.79
C GLU A 649 -5.02 12.31 28.87
N LYS A 650 -5.93 11.32 28.86
CA LYS A 650 -7.03 11.23 29.82
C LYS A 650 -6.66 10.53 31.13
N VAL A 651 -5.92 9.42 31.06
CA VAL A 651 -5.65 8.56 32.23
C VAL A 651 -4.19 8.17 32.41
N GLY A 652 -3.31 8.59 31.50
CA GLY A 652 -1.89 8.25 31.56
C GLY A 652 -1.12 9.08 32.59
N ASP A 653 0.13 8.69 32.76
CA ASP A 653 1.12 9.34 33.61
C ASP A 653 2.44 9.41 32.85
N PRO A 654 3.03 10.62 32.65
CA PRO A 654 4.24 10.80 31.84
C PRO A 654 5.43 9.93 32.25
N GLU A 655 5.51 9.52 33.51
CA GLU A 655 6.61 8.73 34.05
C GLU A 655 6.33 7.23 33.97
N THR A 656 5.09 6.79 34.19
CA THR A 656 4.76 5.37 34.36
C THR A 656 3.94 4.76 33.23
N PHE A 657 3.04 5.53 32.59
CA PHE A 657 2.16 5.05 31.52
C PHE A 657 1.89 6.14 30.48
N PHE A 658 2.60 6.10 29.36
CA PHE A 658 2.68 7.25 28.44
C PHE A 658 2.60 6.88 26.96
N ALA A 659 2.23 7.86 26.15
CA ALA A 659 2.26 7.80 24.70
C ALA A 659 3.45 8.59 24.14
N LEU A 660 4.10 8.01 23.13
CA LEU A 660 5.17 8.62 22.37
C LEU A 660 4.72 8.85 20.93
N GLN A 661 5.08 9.99 20.35
CA GLN A 661 5.01 10.16 18.90
C GLN A 661 6.41 10.14 18.30
N THR A 662 6.53 9.44 17.18
CA THR A 662 7.78 9.34 16.41
C THR A 662 7.60 9.96 15.03
N ALA A 663 8.60 10.73 14.58
CA ALA A 663 8.56 11.43 13.30
C ALA A 663 9.93 11.55 12.66
N ASN A 664 9.95 11.90 11.37
CA ASN A 664 11.17 12.19 10.61
C ASN A 664 11.64 13.66 10.75
N GLY A 665 11.20 14.39 11.78
CA GLY A 665 11.65 15.77 12.05
C GLY A 665 11.38 16.78 10.92
N TYR A 666 10.29 16.60 10.16
CA TYR A 666 9.92 17.47 9.04
C TYR A 666 11.01 17.61 7.95
N GLU A 667 11.87 16.59 7.81
CA GLU A 667 13.03 16.56 6.90
C GLU A 667 12.72 16.98 5.45
N ASN A 668 11.54 16.65 4.91
CA ASN A 668 11.14 17.04 3.56
C ASN A 668 11.20 18.55 3.29
N TYR A 669 10.90 19.35 4.31
CA TYR A 669 10.92 20.81 4.19
C TYR A 669 12.33 21.33 3.93
N PHE A 670 13.32 20.77 4.61
CA PHE A 670 14.72 21.17 4.49
C PHE A 670 15.42 20.51 3.29
N ALA A 671 15.09 19.25 3.00
CA ALA A 671 15.65 18.52 1.87
C ALA A 671 14.98 18.88 0.52
N ASN A 672 13.86 19.60 0.53
CA ASN A 672 13.06 19.90 -0.67
C ASN A 672 12.80 18.67 -1.55
N PHE A 673 12.47 17.54 -0.91
CA PHE A 673 12.23 16.25 -1.56
C PHE A 673 13.43 15.69 -2.37
N SER A 674 14.67 16.09 -2.06
CA SER A 674 15.89 15.60 -2.74
C SER A 674 16.17 14.11 -2.53
N HIS A 675 15.59 13.50 -1.49
CA HIS A 675 15.79 12.10 -1.11
C HIS A 675 14.46 11.41 -0.76
N GLU A 676 14.36 10.11 -1.03
CA GLU A 676 13.15 9.31 -0.79
C GLU A 676 13.11 8.66 0.60
N ILE A 677 14.25 8.64 1.31
CA ILE A 677 14.43 7.95 2.59
C ILE A 677 14.87 8.96 3.65
N SER A 678 14.27 8.87 4.84
CA SER A 678 14.60 9.72 5.97
C SER A 678 15.94 9.36 6.60
N THR A 679 16.71 10.38 6.91
CA THR A 679 17.95 10.31 7.68
C THR A 679 17.81 10.92 9.09
N ARG A 680 16.60 11.35 9.48
CA ARG A 680 16.33 12.09 10.71
C ARG A 680 15.27 11.44 11.58
N CYS A 681 15.39 11.48 12.89
CA CYS A 681 14.34 11.02 13.79
C CYS A 681 14.11 11.98 14.96
N VAL A 682 12.85 12.16 15.31
CA VAL A 682 12.40 12.80 16.55
C VAL A 682 11.44 11.85 17.27
N ILE A 683 11.55 11.79 18.60
CA ILE A 683 10.64 11.07 19.47
C ILE A 683 10.28 12.00 20.63
N ARG A 684 9.00 12.10 20.96
CA ARG A 684 8.48 12.92 22.07
C ARG A 684 7.45 12.15 22.89
N ASN A 685 7.54 12.27 24.21
CA ASN A 685 6.46 11.91 25.13
C ASN A 685 5.34 12.94 25.02
N VAL A 686 4.26 12.57 24.33
CA VAL A 686 3.11 13.46 24.10
C VAL A 686 2.12 13.43 25.26
N THR A 687 2.27 12.49 26.20
CA THR A 687 1.56 12.54 27.49
C THR A 687 2.15 13.62 28.40
N ALA A 688 3.48 13.79 28.39
CA ALA A 688 4.13 14.88 29.11
C ALA A 688 3.79 16.27 28.54
N PHE A 689 3.49 16.34 27.24
CA PHE A 689 3.32 17.58 26.48
C PHE A 689 2.07 17.53 25.61
N PRO A 690 0.86 17.51 26.21
CA PRO A 690 -0.39 17.33 25.48
C PRO A 690 -0.72 18.50 24.54
N GLU A 691 -0.15 19.69 24.79
CA GLU A 691 -0.37 20.89 23.99
C GLU A 691 0.15 20.77 22.55
N VAL A 692 1.10 19.88 22.28
CA VAL A 692 1.65 19.70 20.94
C VAL A 692 0.89 18.65 20.15
N ARG A 693 0.73 18.86 18.83
CA ARG A 693 0.12 17.83 17.96
C ARG A 693 1.07 16.73 17.51
N SER A 694 2.37 16.99 17.43
CA SER A 694 3.37 16.11 16.82
C SER A 694 4.75 16.39 17.40
N ALA A 695 5.65 15.40 17.39
CA ALA A 695 7.06 15.60 17.71
C ALA A 695 7.82 16.37 16.61
N SER A 696 7.23 16.56 15.43
CA SER A 696 7.87 17.26 14.31
C SER A 696 8.08 18.77 14.51
N PHE A 697 7.42 19.40 15.49
CA PHE A 697 7.43 20.85 15.71
C PHE A 697 7.99 21.17 17.10
N PRO A 698 8.64 22.33 17.31
CA PRO A 698 9.19 22.67 18.61
C PRO A 698 8.07 22.86 19.65
N ARG A 699 8.40 22.70 20.93
CA ARG A 699 7.51 23.18 22.00
C ARG A 699 7.65 24.70 22.12
N PRO A 700 6.55 25.46 22.28
CA PRO A 700 6.61 26.91 22.43
C PRO A 700 7.57 27.37 23.54
N ALA A 701 7.52 26.74 24.71
CA ALA A 701 8.38 27.09 25.85
C ALA A 701 9.87 26.85 25.55
N PHE A 702 10.21 25.70 24.94
CA PHE A 702 11.61 25.39 24.63
C PHE A 702 12.16 26.26 23.51
N PHE A 703 11.31 26.58 22.54
CA PHE A 703 11.68 27.54 21.51
C PHE A 703 11.87 28.94 22.08
N GLU A 704 11.06 29.36 23.04
CA GLU A 704 11.25 30.66 23.71
C GLU A 704 12.61 30.72 24.42
N ASP A 705 12.98 29.68 25.18
CA ASP A 705 14.29 29.60 25.83
C ASP A 705 15.44 29.66 24.80
N TYR A 706 15.31 28.92 23.69
CA TYR A 706 16.29 28.93 22.61
C TYR A 706 16.39 30.31 21.94
N TYR A 707 15.26 30.96 21.70
CA TYR A 707 15.17 32.29 21.12
C TYR A 707 15.89 33.30 22.00
N GLN A 708 15.60 33.33 23.30
CA GLN A 708 16.25 34.24 24.25
C GLN A 708 17.76 34.00 24.33
N ALA A 709 18.19 32.74 24.33
CA ALA A 709 19.60 32.39 24.39
C ALA A 709 20.40 32.77 23.12
N ASN A 710 19.73 32.88 21.97
CA ASN A 710 20.37 33.11 20.67
C ASN A 710 19.97 34.44 20.01
N TYR A 711 19.20 35.29 20.69
CA TYR A 711 18.68 36.55 20.14
C TYR A 711 19.78 37.47 19.62
N GLU A 712 20.89 37.60 20.36
CA GLU A 712 22.05 38.42 19.95
C GLU A 712 22.68 37.96 18.63
N ARG A 713 22.45 36.70 18.23
CA ARG A 713 22.93 36.11 16.99
C ARG A 713 21.88 36.09 15.88
N ALA A 714 20.71 36.70 16.09
CA ALA A 714 19.60 36.62 15.14
C ALA A 714 20.00 37.11 13.73
N GLU A 715 20.74 38.21 13.61
CA GLU A 715 21.19 38.74 12.30
C GLU A 715 22.14 37.78 11.57
N GLU A 716 23.08 37.17 12.29
CA GLU A 716 23.98 36.12 11.75
C GLU A 716 23.16 34.94 11.23
N ILE A 717 22.16 34.50 12.01
CA ILE A 717 21.33 33.35 11.70
C ILE A 717 20.40 33.65 10.52
N ILE A 718 19.80 34.84 10.45
CA ILE A 718 18.99 35.30 9.32
C ILE A 718 19.80 35.15 8.02
N ALA A 719 21.02 35.69 7.99
CA ALA A 719 21.89 35.60 6.81
C ALA A 719 22.19 34.14 6.41
N ARG A 720 22.26 33.23 7.37
CA ARG A 720 22.46 31.79 7.13
C ARG A 720 21.20 31.11 6.59
N VAL A 721 20.01 31.36 7.14
CA VAL A 721 18.79 30.56 6.87
C VAL A 721 17.84 31.18 5.85
N GLU A 722 18.02 32.45 5.47
CA GLU A 722 17.11 33.16 4.56
C GLU A 722 16.93 32.43 3.22
N HIS A 723 17.99 31.79 2.71
CA HIS A 723 17.93 30.99 1.48
C HIS A 723 17.00 29.77 1.55
N ILE A 724 16.76 29.21 2.75
CA ILE A 724 15.86 28.06 2.99
C ILE A 724 14.40 28.48 2.76
N ALA A 725 14.07 29.71 3.15
CA ALA A 725 12.74 30.29 3.01
C ALA A 725 12.47 30.81 1.58
N THR A 726 13.51 31.26 0.88
CA THR A 726 13.41 31.76 -0.51
C THR A 726 13.67 30.70 -1.57
N ALA A 727 13.91 29.44 -1.18
CA ALA A 727 14.10 28.35 -2.13
C ALA A 727 12.85 28.19 -3.01
N LYS A 728 13.02 28.20 -4.34
CA LYS A 728 11.91 28.00 -5.28
C LYS A 728 11.36 26.57 -5.15
N ARG A 729 10.18 26.44 -4.55
CA ARG A 729 9.47 25.16 -4.36
C ARG A 729 8.49 24.82 -5.49
N THR A 730 8.35 25.70 -6.48
CA THR A 730 7.62 25.45 -7.72
C THR A 730 8.52 24.74 -8.73
N SER A 731 8.05 23.59 -9.23
CA SER A 731 8.75 22.79 -10.22
C SER A 731 8.76 23.47 -11.60
N GLY A 732 9.95 23.91 -12.01
CA GLY A 732 10.30 24.27 -13.39
C GLY A 732 10.51 25.77 -13.63
N PRO A 733 11.49 26.15 -14.49
CA PRO A 733 11.66 27.54 -14.92
C PRO A 733 10.47 27.94 -15.80
N VAL A 734 9.55 28.75 -15.27
CA VAL A 734 8.53 29.44 -16.06
C VAL A 734 9.24 30.54 -16.85
N LYS A 735 9.38 30.37 -18.17
CA LYS A 735 10.11 31.31 -19.04
C LYS A 735 9.33 32.58 -19.38
N GLU A 736 8.00 32.55 -19.29
CA GLU A 736 7.10 33.69 -19.54
C GLU A 736 5.92 33.65 -18.54
N MET A 737 5.54 34.81 -18.01
CA MET A 737 4.45 34.94 -17.04
C MET A 737 3.10 34.61 -17.70
N ASP A 738 2.29 33.81 -17.03
CA ASP A 738 0.93 33.45 -17.48
C ASP A 738 0.11 34.74 -17.72
N PRO A 739 -0.58 34.91 -18.86
CA PRO A 739 -1.40 36.09 -19.12
C PRO A 739 -2.44 36.38 -18.02
N ASP A 740 -3.05 35.33 -17.45
CA ASP A 740 -4.02 35.46 -16.37
C ASP A 740 -3.34 35.95 -15.08
N ALA A 741 -2.07 35.54 -14.85
CA ALA A 741 -1.28 36.07 -13.74
C ALA A 741 -0.93 37.56 -13.94
N ALA A 742 -0.63 37.99 -15.17
CA ALA A 742 -0.36 39.38 -15.48
C ALA A 742 -1.60 40.28 -15.31
N GLU A 743 -2.77 39.82 -15.76
CA GLU A 743 -4.05 40.51 -15.53
C GLU A 743 -4.37 40.61 -14.03
N CYS A 744 -4.14 39.51 -13.29
CA CYS A 744 -4.30 39.50 -11.84
C CYS A 744 -3.38 40.52 -11.15
N GLU A 745 -2.11 40.60 -11.54
CA GLU A 745 -1.16 41.59 -11.01
C GLU A 745 -1.63 43.03 -11.30
N ALA A 746 -2.12 43.31 -12.51
CA ALA A 746 -2.68 44.61 -12.86
C ALA A 746 -3.90 44.98 -12.00
N ARG A 747 -4.82 44.03 -11.78
CA ARG A 747 -6.00 44.22 -10.91
C ARG A 747 -5.61 44.50 -9.46
N ILE A 748 -4.58 43.81 -8.95
CA ILE A 748 -4.05 44.06 -7.61
C ILE A 748 -3.50 45.49 -7.51
N HIS A 749 -2.74 45.93 -8.50
CA HIS A 749 -2.23 47.31 -8.54
C HIS A 749 -3.34 48.34 -8.61
N GLU A 750 -4.38 48.11 -9.42
CA GLU A 750 -5.54 49.00 -9.53
C GLU A 750 -6.29 49.11 -8.19
N TRP A 751 -6.50 47.98 -7.49
CA TRP A 751 -7.15 47.97 -6.18
C TRP A 751 -6.35 48.77 -5.14
N ARG A 752 -5.04 48.55 -5.08
CA ARG A 752 -4.14 49.29 -4.19
C ARG A 752 -4.11 50.78 -4.51
N ALA A 753 -4.15 51.14 -5.80
CA ALA A 753 -4.18 52.55 -6.23
C ALA A 753 -5.45 53.30 -5.76
N LYS A 754 -6.56 52.57 -5.54
CA LYS A 754 -7.80 53.10 -4.94
C LYS A 754 -7.74 53.19 -3.41
N GLY A 755 -6.60 52.86 -2.79
CA GLY A 755 -6.42 52.84 -1.34
C GLY A 755 -6.87 51.54 -0.66
N GLY A 756 -7.23 50.52 -1.45
CA GLY A 756 -7.61 49.21 -0.94
C GLY A 756 -6.43 48.42 -0.37
N LYS A 757 -6.74 47.48 0.53
CA LYS A 757 -5.76 46.56 1.13
C LYS A 757 -5.85 45.18 0.50
N VAL A 758 -4.77 44.41 0.58
CA VAL A 758 -4.69 43.08 -0.03
C VAL A 758 -4.36 42.03 1.03
N ALA A 759 -5.28 41.09 1.22
CA ALA A 759 -5.07 39.90 2.04
C ALA A 759 -4.84 38.67 1.14
N CYS A 760 -3.91 37.79 1.49
CA CYS A 760 -3.68 36.54 0.77
C CYS A 760 -3.95 35.34 1.68
N LEU A 761 -4.98 34.57 1.33
CA LEU A 761 -5.34 33.31 1.97
C LEU A 761 -4.57 32.15 1.35
N PHE A 762 -3.86 31.40 2.19
CA PHE A 762 -3.05 30.27 1.76
C PHE A 762 -3.77 28.94 2.01
N GLY A 763 -4.05 28.23 0.93
CA GLY A 763 -4.62 26.89 0.93
C GLY A 763 -3.61 25.81 1.30
N ARG A 764 -4.14 24.62 1.55
CA ARG A 764 -3.41 23.38 1.89
C ARG A 764 -3.91 22.22 1.03
N VAL A 765 -3.20 21.10 1.04
CA VAL A 765 -3.73 19.84 0.49
C VAL A 765 -4.93 19.42 1.33
N VAL A 766 -6.11 19.34 0.71
CA VAL A 766 -7.38 19.28 1.44
C VAL A 766 -7.66 17.98 2.17
N CYS A 767 -7.04 16.88 1.74
CA CYS A 767 -7.25 15.56 2.33
C CYS A 767 -6.27 15.20 3.45
N ASP A 768 -5.47 16.16 3.92
CA ASP A 768 -4.41 15.94 4.92
C ASP A 768 -4.43 17.08 5.95
N SER A 769 -5.08 16.83 7.09
CA SER A 769 -5.13 17.78 8.21
C SER A 769 -3.95 17.59 9.17
N ALA A 770 -3.59 16.33 9.45
CA ALA A 770 -2.52 15.90 10.35
C ALA A 770 -2.58 16.54 11.76
N VAL A 771 -3.77 16.74 12.31
CA VAL A 771 -4.01 17.33 13.64
C VAL A 771 -4.91 16.42 14.49
N PRO A 772 -4.78 16.39 15.83
CA PRO A 772 -5.65 15.59 16.69
C PRO A 772 -7.14 15.96 16.61
N PHE A 773 -7.42 17.26 16.43
CA PHE A 773 -8.74 17.82 16.22
C PHE A 773 -8.66 19.02 15.25
N ASP A 774 -9.76 19.31 14.56
CA ASP A 774 -9.87 20.47 13.66
C ASP A 774 -10.39 21.70 14.39
N GLY A 775 -10.23 22.87 13.79
CA GLY A 775 -10.79 24.12 14.29
C GLY A 775 -9.81 25.04 15.00
N GLY A 776 -10.32 26.17 15.45
CA GLY A 776 -9.60 27.16 16.23
C GLY A 776 -10.55 28.16 16.88
N PRO A 777 -10.05 29.27 17.42
CA PRO A 777 -10.85 30.19 18.22
C PRO A 777 -12.03 30.86 17.47
N ALA A 778 -11.98 30.95 16.14
CA ALA A 778 -12.98 31.64 15.33
C ALA A 778 -13.85 30.72 14.46
N HIS A 779 -13.40 29.50 14.17
CA HIS A 779 -14.04 28.58 13.22
C HIS A 779 -13.90 27.15 13.72
N ALA A 780 -14.93 26.33 13.52
CA ALA A 780 -14.95 24.94 13.95
C ALA A 780 -14.08 24.04 13.05
N ASP A 781 -13.92 24.37 11.77
CA ASP A 781 -13.11 23.59 10.84
C ASP A 781 -12.49 24.43 9.70
N PHE A 782 -11.71 23.75 8.85
CA PHE A 782 -11.00 24.34 7.72
C PHE A 782 -11.92 24.90 6.63
N LYS A 783 -13.05 24.24 6.34
CA LYS A 783 -13.98 24.65 5.28
C LYS A 783 -14.83 25.83 5.74
N GLU A 784 -15.28 25.84 7.00
CA GLU A 784 -15.95 27.00 7.59
C GLU A 784 -15.05 28.23 7.53
N TRP A 785 -13.78 28.11 7.94
CA TRP A 785 -12.80 29.20 7.83
C TRP A 785 -12.67 29.74 6.40
N LEU A 786 -12.57 28.84 5.41
CA LEU A 786 -12.43 29.22 4.01
C LEU A 786 -13.65 30.02 3.50
N LEU A 787 -14.85 29.51 3.76
CA LEU A 787 -16.10 30.12 3.31
C LEU A 787 -16.36 31.45 4.04
N ASP A 788 -16.19 31.46 5.36
CA ASP A 788 -16.35 32.67 6.16
C ASP A 788 -15.34 33.76 5.77
N SER A 789 -14.13 33.39 5.32
CA SER A 789 -13.16 34.38 4.80
C SER A 789 -13.64 35.09 3.54
N VAL A 790 -14.30 34.37 2.64
CA VAL A 790 -14.89 34.93 1.41
C VAL A 790 -16.03 35.87 1.77
N ASP A 791 -16.92 35.44 2.65
CA ASP A 791 -18.06 36.25 3.06
C ASP A 791 -17.65 37.45 3.92
N ALA A 792 -16.63 37.30 4.75
CA ALA A 792 -16.07 38.38 5.55
C ALA A 792 -15.60 39.53 4.66
N VAL A 793 -14.94 39.30 3.54
CA VAL A 793 -14.46 40.42 2.72
C VAL A 793 -15.53 41.03 1.82
N ARG A 794 -16.69 40.40 1.64
CA ARG A 794 -17.75 40.89 0.75
C ARG A 794 -18.08 42.36 1.05
N ASP A 795 -18.14 43.17 0.00
CA ASP A 795 -18.41 44.61 0.05
C ASP A 795 -17.44 45.44 0.94
N SER A 796 -16.28 44.90 1.27
CA SER A 796 -15.21 45.61 1.99
C SER A 796 -14.14 46.19 1.04
N ASN A 797 -13.31 47.09 1.56
CA ASN A 797 -12.17 47.64 0.82
C ASN A 797 -10.93 46.70 0.82
N THR A 798 -11.13 45.41 1.10
CA THR A 798 -10.09 44.38 1.09
C THR A 798 -10.22 43.51 -0.15
N LEU A 799 -9.12 43.35 -0.90
CA LEU A 799 -8.98 42.36 -1.95
C LEU A 799 -8.44 41.06 -1.35
N LEU A 800 -9.22 39.99 -1.40
CA LEU A 800 -8.79 38.67 -0.94
C LEU A 800 -8.26 37.84 -2.10
N LEU A 801 -6.97 37.52 -2.04
CA LEU A 801 -6.34 36.56 -2.94
C LEU A 801 -6.41 35.17 -2.32
N ILE A 802 -6.93 34.19 -3.03
CA ILE A 802 -7.01 32.80 -2.57
C ILE A 802 -6.01 31.97 -3.34
N LYS A 803 -4.96 31.52 -2.65
CA LYS A 803 -3.86 30.75 -3.23
C LYS A 803 -3.96 29.27 -2.85
N PRO A 804 -4.14 28.35 -3.80
CA PRO A 804 -4.12 26.92 -3.52
C PRO A 804 -2.69 26.44 -3.26
N HIS A 805 -2.57 25.27 -2.63
CA HIS A 805 -1.26 24.73 -2.28
C HIS A 805 -0.56 24.14 -3.52
N PRO A 806 0.70 24.51 -3.83
CA PRO A 806 1.36 24.08 -5.09
C PRO A 806 1.49 22.56 -5.22
N HIS A 807 1.53 21.84 -4.09
CA HIS A 807 1.63 20.38 -4.08
C HIS A 807 0.31 19.63 -4.32
N GLU A 808 -0.83 20.31 -4.50
CA GLU A 808 -2.05 19.65 -4.98
C GLU A 808 -1.87 19.05 -6.39
N LEU A 809 -0.98 19.63 -7.20
CA LEU A 809 -0.60 19.12 -8.52
C LEU A 809 0.60 18.17 -8.49
N ASN A 810 1.18 17.91 -7.31
CA ASN A 810 2.30 16.97 -7.16
C ASN A 810 1.79 15.64 -6.58
N GLU A 811 1.77 14.61 -7.43
CA GLU A 811 1.23 13.30 -7.07
C GLU A 811 2.06 12.54 -6.04
N GLU A 812 3.36 12.88 -5.89
CA GLU A 812 4.20 12.35 -4.82
C GLU A 812 3.76 12.80 -3.42
N ILE A 813 2.95 13.87 -3.36
CA ILE A 813 2.49 14.51 -2.13
C ILE A 813 0.98 14.38 -1.96
N ALA A 814 0.18 14.81 -2.95
CA ALA A 814 -1.28 14.81 -2.83
C ALA A 814 -1.93 13.46 -3.22
N THR A 815 -1.25 12.66 -4.05
CA THR A 815 -1.67 11.31 -4.47
C THR A 815 -3.12 11.24 -4.98
N TYR A 816 -3.33 11.74 -6.19
CA TYR A 816 -4.51 11.59 -7.05
C TYR A 816 -5.79 12.10 -6.40
N LEU A 817 -5.84 13.39 -6.11
CA LEU A 817 -7.01 14.05 -5.53
C LEU A 817 -8.29 13.77 -6.32
N ASN A 818 -9.38 13.61 -5.58
CA ASN A 818 -10.76 13.61 -6.09
C ASN A 818 -11.44 14.97 -5.84
N GLN A 819 -10.93 15.76 -4.89
CA GLN A 819 -11.30 17.16 -4.69
C GLN A 819 -10.03 17.99 -4.45
N TYR A 820 -9.99 19.17 -5.06
CA TYR A 820 -8.97 20.20 -4.90
C TYR A 820 -9.47 21.32 -3.98
N PHE A 821 -8.58 22.17 -3.52
CA PHE A 821 -8.88 23.31 -2.65
C PHE A 821 -9.96 24.23 -3.23
N PHE A 822 -9.94 24.48 -4.54
CA PHE A 822 -10.94 25.31 -5.20
C PHE A 822 -12.32 24.66 -5.35
N ASP A 823 -12.42 23.33 -5.22
CA ASP A 823 -13.70 22.63 -5.23
C ASP A 823 -14.49 22.87 -3.93
N LEU A 824 -13.85 23.45 -2.90
CA LEU A 824 -14.49 23.81 -1.63
C LEU A 824 -15.10 25.22 -1.63
N LEU A 825 -14.81 26.02 -2.66
CA LEU A 825 -15.32 27.38 -2.80
C LEU A 825 -16.65 27.39 -3.54
N PRO A 826 -17.52 28.39 -3.29
CA PRO A 826 -18.72 28.58 -4.09
C PRO A 826 -18.36 29.01 -5.53
N ASP A 827 -19.30 28.81 -6.45
CA ASP A 827 -19.17 29.22 -7.84
C ASP A 827 -19.23 30.75 -8.00
N ASP A 828 -20.00 31.44 -7.14
CA ASP A 828 -20.22 32.89 -7.16
C ASP A 828 -19.33 33.63 -6.15
N LEU A 829 -18.10 33.94 -6.56
CA LEU A 829 -17.21 34.76 -5.74
C LEU A 829 -17.50 36.27 -5.89
N PRO A 830 -17.37 37.04 -4.79
CA PRO A 830 -17.42 38.51 -4.85
C PRO A 830 -16.37 39.13 -5.78
N ASP A 831 -16.63 40.34 -6.29
CA ASP A 831 -15.71 41.11 -7.13
C ASP A 831 -14.38 41.48 -6.45
N ASN A 832 -14.27 41.34 -5.14
CA ASN A 832 -13.04 41.58 -4.39
C ASN A 832 -12.40 40.27 -3.88
N VAL A 833 -12.72 39.14 -4.50
CA VAL A 833 -12.07 37.84 -4.25
C VAL A 833 -11.48 37.30 -5.56
N VAL A 834 -10.22 36.86 -5.52
CA VAL A 834 -9.49 36.38 -6.70
C VAL A 834 -8.86 35.02 -6.44
N LYS A 835 -9.19 34.02 -7.25
CA LYS A 835 -8.53 32.70 -7.26
C LYS A 835 -7.17 32.83 -7.98
N LEU A 836 -6.08 32.47 -7.31
CA LEU A 836 -4.75 32.43 -7.92
C LEU A 836 -4.42 31.03 -8.45
N GLY A 837 -3.76 30.93 -9.60
CA GLY A 837 -3.22 29.66 -10.08
C GLY A 837 -2.14 29.08 -9.15
N HIS A 838 -2.06 27.75 -9.04
CA HIS A 838 -1.13 27.02 -8.15
C HIS A 838 0.34 27.45 -8.28
N ARG A 839 0.76 27.92 -9.46
CA ARG A 839 2.16 28.25 -9.78
C ARG A 839 2.38 29.70 -10.23
N TRP A 840 1.37 30.57 -10.20
CA TRP A 840 1.45 31.94 -10.74
C TRP A 840 2.48 32.80 -10.01
N PHE A 841 2.37 32.89 -8.69
CA PHE A 841 3.27 33.67 -7.85
C PHE A 841 3.91 32.75 -6.83
N ASP A 842 5.22 32.84 -6.59
CA ASP A 842 5.83 32.25 -5.39
C ASP A 842 5.63 33.20 -4.17
N ILE A 843 6.10 32.82 -2.98
CA ILE A 843 5.90 33.64 -1.78
C ILE A 843 6.63 34.99 -1.89
N THR A 844 7.81 35.03 -2.51
CA THR A 844 8.60 36.26 -2.74
C THR A 844 7.93 37.20 -3.75
N ALA A 845 7.24 36.67 -4.75
CA ALA A 845 6.44 37.48 -5.67
C ALA A 845 5.22 38.07 -4.96
N LEU A 846 4.51 37.27 -4.17
CA LEU A 846 3.33 37.71 -3.40
C LEU A 846 3.65 38.82 -2.39
N SER A 847 4.86 38.82 -1.81
CA SER A 847 5.23 39.80 -0.80
C SER A 847 5.30 41.24 -1.32
N ARG A 848 5.32 41.44 -2.65
CA ARG A 848 5.31 42.77 -3.26
C ARG A 848 3.99 43.50 -3.10
N PHE A 849 2.91 42.75 -2.85
CA PHE A 849 1.56 43.30 -2.86
C PHE A 849 0.64 42.76 -1.77
N THR A 850 1.07 41.80 -0.95
CA THR A 850 0.28 41.27 0.17
C THR A 850 0.52 42.11 1.43
N ASP A 851 -0.54 42.68 2.01
CA ASP A 851 -0.46 43.40 3.29
C ASP A 851 -0.70 42.47 4.50
N LEU A 852 -1.47 41.38 4.31
CA LEU A 852 -1.86 40.42 5.36
C LEU A 852 -1.91 38.99 4.81
N GLY A 853 -1.26 38.05 5.48
CA GLY A 853 -1.46 36.62 5.22
C GLY A 853 -2.62 36.05 6.03
N VAL A 854 -3.39 35.13 5.45
CA VAL A 854 -4.45 34.38 6.16
C VAL A 854 -4.13 32.90 6.05
N ILE A 855 -3.88 32.27 7.20
CA ILE A 855 -3.34 30.92 7.26
C ILE A 855 -4.19 30.11 8.24
N TYR A 856 -4.72 28.98 7.79
CA TYR A 856 -5.34 28.04 8.71
C TYR A 856 -4.27 27.42 9.62
N ASN A 857 -3.39 26.61 9.05
CA ASN A 857 -2.16 26.09 9.64
C ASN A 857 -1.18 25.82 8.48
N GLY A 858 0.11 26.13 8.63
CA GLY A 858 1.12 25.75 7.66
C GLY A 858 2.43 26.48 7.85
N THR A 859 3.50 25.91 7.30
CA THR A 859 4.85 26.49 7.39
C THR A 859 4.93 27.86 6.78
N VAL A 860 4.06 28.23 5.83
CA VAL A 860 3.95 29.56 5.22
C VAL A 860 3.97 30.71 6.23
N ALA A 861 3.56 30.46 7.49
CA ALA A 861 3.71 31.40 8.60
C ALA A 861 5.17 31.84 8.81
N ILE A 862 6.14 30.94 8.66
CA ILE A 862 7.58 31.19 8.79
C ILE A 862 8.09 32.02 7.60
N GLU A 863 7.75 31.66 6.36
CA GLU A 863 8.17 32.42 5.18
C GLU A 863 7.61 33.86 5.21
N MET A 864 6.34 34.04 5.59
CA MET A 864 5.73 35.37 5.70
C MET A 864 6.37 36.22 6.80
N SER A 865 6.77 35.60 7.92
CA SER A 865 7.48 36.26 9.01
C SER A 865 8.85 36.78 8.59
N LEU A 866 9.58 36.03 7.76
CA LEU A 866 10.88 36.47 7.24
C LEU A 866 10.75 37.66 6.28
N LEU A 867 9.63 37.75 5.59
CA LEU A 867 9.27 38.88 4.71
C LEU A 867 8.59 40.04 5.47
N ASN A 868 8.49 39.93 6.80
CA ASN A 868 7.87 40.90 7.69
C ASN A 868 6.40 41.21 7.35
N ILE A 869 5.66 40.21 6.85
CA ILE A 869 4.23 40.31 6.56
C ILE A 869 3.44 39.64 7.70
N PRO A 870 2.59 40.38 8.43
CA PRO A 870 1.77 39.82 9.47
C PRO A 870 0.76 38.83 8.91
N CYS A 871 0.44 37.78 9.68
CA CYS A 871 -0.57 36.81 9.31
C CYS A 871 -1.60 36.62 10.43
N ILE A 872 -2.81 36.21 10.03
CA ILE A 872 -3.80 35.62 10.93
C ILE A 872 -3.62 34.09 10.89
N GLN A 873 -3.34 33.48 12.04
CA GLN A 873 -3.32 32.04 12.24
C GLN A 873 -4.65 31.58 12.85
N ALA A 874 -5.47 30.89 12.05
CA ALA A 874 -6.85 30.59 12.42
C ALA A 874 -7.04 29.25 13.15
N ASN A 875 -6.20 28.23 12.89
CA ASN A 875 -6.29 26.92 13.55
C ASN A 875 -5.64 26.93 14.93
N HIS A 876 -6.14 26.10 15.85
CA HIS A 876 -5.62 25.94 17.21
C HIS A 876 -4.11 25.69 17.27
N PHE A 877 -3.58 24.82 16.39
CA PHE A 877 -2.17 24.43 16.42
C PHE A 877 -1.24 25.41 15.68
N GLY A 878 -1.78 26.37 14.92
CA GLY A 878 -0.99 27.37 14.21
C GLY A 878 0.00 28.13 15.11
N PRO A 879 -0.45 28.80 16.20
CA PRO A 879 0.44 29.51 17.10
C PRO A 879 1.34 28.61 17.97
N ILE A 880 1.00 27.32 18.08
CA ILE A 880 1.77 26.33 18.84
C ILE A 880 2.94 25.82 18.00
N ASP A 881 2.68 25.40 16.75
CA ASP A 881 3.70 24.88 15.84
C ASP A 881 4.66 25.97 15.36
N TYR A 882 4.13 27.19 15.16
CA TYR A 882 4.86 28.35 14.64
C TYR A 882 4.76 29.55 15.61
N PRO A 883 5.45 29.50 16.77
CA PRO A 883 5.41 30.52 17.82
C PRO A 883 6.22 31.78 17.46
N VAL A 884 5.89 32.41 16.33
CA VAL A 884 6.60 33.55 15.74
C VAL A 884 5.84 34.88 15.87
N LYS A 885 4.86 34.94 16.78
CA LYS A 885 4.06 36.13 17.13
C LYS A 885 3.18 36.68 15.98
N HIS A 886 2.54 35.78 15.23
CA HIS A 886 1.40 36.13 14.35
C HIS A 886 0.13 36.42 15.14
N HIS A 887 -0.86 37.01 14.47
CA HIS A 887 -2.16 37.32 15.07
C HIS A 887 -3.03 36.07 15.16
N VAL A 888 -3.72 35.89 16.29
CA VAL A 888 -4.66 34.79 16.52
C VAL A 888 -6.03 35.40 16.81
N PRO A 889 -7.10 34.99 16.11
CA PRO A 889 -8.43 35.54 16.36
C PRO A 889 -8.94 35.11 17.74
N ARG A 890 -9.85 35.91 18.31
CA ARG A 890 -10.50 35.63 19.61
C ARG A 890 -11.96 35.20 19.45
N SER A 891 -12.53 35.52 18.30
CA SER A 891 -13.89 35.22 17.87
C SER A 891 -13.97 35.41 16.35
N THR A 892 -15.06 34.94 15.74
CA THR A 892 -15.38 35.20 14.34
C THR A 892 -15.45 36.70 14.03
N GLU A 893 -16.02 37.51 14.92
CA GLU A 893 -16.08 38.97 14.74
C GLU A 893 -14.68 39.62 14.77
N HIS A 894 -13.80 39.16 15.68
CA HIS A 894 -12.42 39.64 15.73
C HIS A 894 -11.67 39.25 14.46
N TYR A 895 -11.91 38.04 13.95
CA TYR A 895 -11.36 37.56 12.69
C TYR A 895 -11.76 38.46 11.52
N HIS A 896 -13.06 38.78 11.37
CA HIS A 896 -13.55 39.68 10.31
C HIS A 896 -12.90 41.05 10.38
N LYS A 897 -12.85 41.66 11.57
CA LYS A 897 -12.23 42.98 11.76
C LYS A 897 -10.75 42.98 11.37
N MET A 898 -9.99 41.95 11.74
CA MET A 898 -8.58 41.82 11.33
C MET A 898 -8.45 41.64 9.82
N LEU A 899 -9.26 40.75 9.22
CA LEU A 899 -9.22 40.46 7.78
C LEU A 899 -9.59 41.70 6.94
N ARG A 900 -10.51 42.53 7.43
CA ARG A 900 -10.93 43.79 6.80
C ARG A 900 -10.02 44.99 7.10
N PHE A 901 -8.95 44.80 7.89
CA PHE A 901 -8.08 45.87 8.38
C PHE A 901 -8.81 46.93 9.24
N GLU A 902 -9.95 46.56 9.85
CA GLU A 902 -10.69 47.37 10.81
C GLU A 902 -10.12 47.24 12.24
N ALA A 903 -9.38 46.16 12.49
CA ALA A 903 -8.51 45.99 13.65
C ALA A 903 -7.03 46.03 13.23
N PRO A 904 -6.12 46.61 14.05
CA PRO A 904 -4.70 46.64 13.73
C PRO A 904 -4.11 45.23 13.55
N VAL A 905 -3.41 45.02 12.44
CA VAL A 905 -2.72 43.78 12.09
C VAL A 905 -1.28 44.07 11.68
N ASP A 906 -0.52 44.69 12.58
CA ASP A 906 0.86 45.10 12.31
C ASP A 906 1.86 43.94 12.53
N PRO A 907 3.00 43.90 11.82
CA PRO A 907 4.05 42.91 12.08
C PRO A 907 4.69 43.16 13.46
N HIS A 908 4.83 42.10 14.25
CA HIS A 908 5.52 42.20 15.54
C HIS A 908 7.03 42.43 15.32
N PRO A 909 7.71 43.33 16.05
CA PRO A 909 9.13 43.66 15.81
C PRO A 909 10.09 42.45 15.81
N GLU A 910 9.82 41.47 16.67
CA GLU A 910 10.62 40.23 16.78
C GLU A 910 10.28 39.14 15.75
N MET A 911 9.22 39.29 14.95
CA MET A 911 8.67 38.22 14.10
C MET A 911 9.72 37.62 13.14
N ARG A 912 10.50 38.49 12.47
CA ARG A 912 11.56 38.07 11.55
C ARG A 912 12.66 37.28 12.25
N ALA A 913 13.16 37.78 13.38
CA ALA A 913 14.19 37.11 14.17
C ALA A 913 13.72 35.75 14.69
N ARG A 914 12.47 35.67 15.18
CA ARG A 914 11.85 34.42 15.64
C ARG A 914 11.75 33.40 14.51
N ALA A 915 11.33 33.81 13.31
CA ALA A 915 11.24 32.88 12.18
C ALA A 915 12.61 32.32 11.76
N ALA A 916 13.66 33.13 11.74
CA ALA A 916 15.01 32.67 11.44
C ALA A 916 15.54 31.70 12.51
N LEU A 917 15.34 32.02 13.79
CA LEU A 917 15.71 31.16 14.90
C LEU A 917 14.89 29.86 14.94
N TRP A 918 13.63 29.88 14.50
CA TRP A 918 12.81 28.68 14.36
C TRP A 918 13.36 27.74 13.29
N LEU A 919 13.76 28.28 12.12
CA LEU A 919 14.41 27.49 11.07
C LEU A 919 15.73 26.89 11.53
N ASP A 920 16.52 27.68 12.26
CA ASP A 920 17.77 27.22 12.85
C ASP A 920 17.54 26.11 13.88
N TYR A 921 16.57 26.30 14.78
CA TYR A 921 16.19 25.29 15.76
C TYR A 921 15.76 23.97 15.10
N MET A 922 14.93 24.05 14.06
CA MET A 922 14.38 22.89 13.39
C MET A 922 15.41 22.16 12.51
N SER A 923 16.38 22.88 11.95
CA SER A 923 17.46 22.30 11.16
C SER A 923 18.66 21.85 12.00
N ASN A 924 18.70 22.20 13.29
CA ASN A 924 19.80 21.79 14.16
C ASN A 924 19.79 20.26 14.37
N GLY A 925 20.99 19.69 14.42
CA GLY A 925 21.18 18.25 14.66
C GLY A 925 20.89 17.81 16.09
N ARG A 926 20.28 18.68 16.93
CA ARG A 926 19.89 18.36 18.31
C ARG A 926 18.39 18.13 18.45
N PHE A 927 17.55 18.78 17.66
CA PHE A 927 16.11 18.58 17.64
C PHE A 927 15.77 17.30 16.88
N ALA A 928 16.10 17.29 15.59
CA ALA A 928 15.99 16.14 14.69
C ALA A 928 17.35 15.44 14.58
N LEU A 929 17.46 14.33 15.31
CA LEU A 929 18.71 13.58 15.46
C LEU A 929 19.00 12.73 14.21
N ASP A 930 20.27 12.55 13.87
CA ASP A 930 20.63 11.68 12.76
C ASP A 930 20.22 10.23 13.06
N TYR A 931 19.59 9.59 12.08
CA TYR A 931 19.06 8.24 12.17
C TYR A 931 18.92 7.65 10.76
N CYS A 932 19.87 6.82 10.34
CA CYS A 932 19.96 6.30 8.97
C CYS A 932 20.19 4.78 8.91
N TYR A 933 19.28 4.02 9.53
CA TYR A 933 19.48 2.56 9.69
C TYR A 933 18.66 1.69 8.74
N HIS A 934 17.50 2.17 8.29
CA HIS A 934 16.62 1.40 7.42
C HIS A 934 15.74 2.33 6.57
N ALA A 935 15.18 1.78 5.50
CA ALA A 935 14.44 2.52 4.49
C ALA A 935 13.07 3.03 4.98
N ARG A 936 13.08 4.18 5.66
CA ARG A 936 11.90 4.96 6.10
C ARG A 936 11.48 5.95 5.02
N PRO A 937 10.34 5.76 4.33
CA PRO A 937 9.92 6.67 3.27
C PRO A 937 9.55 8.05 3.83
N VAL A 938 9.89 9.11 3.11
CA VAL A 938 9.49 10.49 3.45
C VAL A 938 8.40 11.06 2.55
N THR A 939 8.20 10.50 1.35
CA THR A 939 7.10 10.88 0.43
C THR A 939 6.06 9.76 0.34
N ASN A 940 4.99 9.96 -0.43
CA ASN A 940 4.06 8.86 -0.69
C ASN A 940 4.68 7.79 -1.62
N LYS A 941 5.79 8.10 -2.31
CA LYS A 941 6.49 7.15 -3.18
C LYS A 941 6.83 5.89 -2.41
N VAL A 942 6.50 4.76 -3.01
CA VAL A 942 6.65 3.46 -2.34
C VAL A 942 8.09 3.00 -2.50
N VAL A 943 8.91 3.27 -1.48
CA VAL A 943 10.24 2.68 -1.35
C VAL A 943 10.06 1.20 -1.02
N TYR A 944 10.23 0.29 -1.98
CA TYR A 944 9.96 -1.14 -1.76
C TYR A 944 10.86 -2.05 -2.62
N PRO A 945 11.34 -3.20 -2.10
CA PRO A 945 11.08 -3.74 -0.75
C PRO A 945 11.72 -2.92 0.39
N PRO A 946 11.27 -3.08 1.64
CA PRO A 946 11.96 -2.53 2.80
C PRO A 946 13.35 -3.18 2.94
N TYR A 947 14.33 -2.42 3.47
CA TYR A 947 15.69 -2.91 3.67
C TYR A 947 16.41 -2.14 4.79
N TRP A 948 17.45 -2.78 5.34
CA TRP A 948 18.41 -2.19 6.27
C TRP A 948 19.60 -1.58 5.52
N LEU A 949 20.10 -0.46 6.01
CA LEU A 949 21.39 0.11 5.60
C LEU A 949 22.47 -0.62 6.40
N LYS A 950 22.96 -1.72 5.82
CA LYS A 950 23.76 -2.72 6.55
C LYS A 950 25.00 -2.12 7.22
N ASP A 951 25.75 -1.28 6.52
CA ASP A 951 26.97 -0.66 7.08
C ASP A 951 26.66 0.17 8.33
N GLN A 952 25.55 0.93 8.32
CA GLN A 952 25.12 1.75 9.46
C GLN A 952 24.67 0.89 10.64
N LEU A 953 23.92 -0.19 10.36
CA LEU A 953 23.49 -1.13 11.38
C LEU A 953 24.68 -1.86 12.03
N ASP A 954 25.62 -2.35 11.23
CA ASP A 954 26.81 -3.07 11.70
C ASP A 954 27.69 -2.14 12.56
N ASP A 955 27.85 -0.87 12.18
CA ASP A 955 28.57 0.13 12.99
C ASP A 955 27.89 0.38 14.34
N TYR A 956 26.56 0.55 14.37
CA TYR A 956 25.80 0.70 15.62
C TYR A 956 25.88 -0.55 16.52
N LEU A 957 25.83 -1.74 15.93
CA LEU A 957 25.96 -2.98 16.69
C LEU A 957 27.33 -3.10 17.34
N ALA A 958 28.39 -2.63 16.67
CA ALA A 958 29.75 -2.68 17.16
C ALA A 958 30.09 -1.60 18.19
N LYS A 959 29.62 -0.36 17.99
CA LYS A 959 30.09 0.83 18.74
C LYS A 959 29.00 1.58 19.49
N GLY A 960 27.72 1.29 19.22
CA GLY A 960 26.60 2.14 19.62
C GLY A 960 26.53 3.45 18.82
N ASP A 961 25.51 4.26 19.11
CA ASP A 961 25.33 5.59 18.52
C ASP A 961 24.83 6.58 19.61
N PRO A 962 25.53 7.70 19.85
CA PRO A 962 25.08 8.75 20.77
C PRO A 962 23.71 9.35 20.43
N HIS A 963 23.35 9.50 19.15
CA HIS A 963 22.05 10.01 18.74
C HIS A 963 20.92 9.03 19.04
N VAL A 964 21.14 7.73 18.76
CA VAL A 964 20.20 6.67 19.17
C VAL A 964 20.07 6.63 20.69
N SER A 965 21.19 6.78 21.41
CA SER A 965 21.21 6.84 22.87
C SER A 965 20.35 7.99 23.39
N LEU A 966 20.49 9.19 22.82
CA LEU A 966 19.70 10.36 23.18
C LEU A 966 18.21 10.19 22.83
N LEU A 967 17.88 9.55 21.71
CA LEU A 967 16.48 9.18 21.38
C LEU A 967 15.90 8.22 22.43
N ALA A 968 16.68 7.25 22.89
CA ALA A 968 16.26 6.35 23.97
C ALA A 968 16.12 7.10 25.31
N ASP A 969 16.98 8.08 25.59
CA ASP A 969 16.86 8.96 26.78
C ASP A 969 15.55 9.77 26.75
N ARG A 970 15.14 10.27 25.57
CA ARG A 970 13.84 10.94 25.40
C ARG A 970 12.65 10.02 25.65
N VAL A 971 12.78 8.74 25.29
CA VAL A 971 11.74 7.74 25.56
C VAL A 971 11.58 7.50 27.06
N ILE A 972 12.67 7.37 27.80
CA ILE A 972 12.63 7.01 29.23
C ILE A 972 12.51 8.22 30.17
N GLY A 973 12.48 9.45 29.63
CA GLY A 973 12.31 10.70 30.37
C GLY A 973 13.60 11.27 30.98
N THR A 974 14.78 10.74 30.65
CA THR A 974 16.07 11.24 31.16
C THR A 974 16.65 12.38 30.34
N ALA A 975 16.14 12.60 29.13
CA ALA A 975 16.46 13.74 28.30
C ALA A 975 15.19 14.36 27.70
N VAL A 976 15.25 15.66 27.42
CA VAL A 976 14.21 16.39 26.70
C VAL A 976 14.78 16.97 25.41
N GLU A 977 13.96 17.71 24.68
CA GLU A 977 14.41 18.48 23.53
C GLU A 977 15.41 19.58 23.90
N PRO A 978 16.26 19.99 22.95
CA PRO A 978 17.24 21.03 23.21
C PRO A 978 16.54 22.34 23.61
N VAL A 979 16.95 22.92 24.73
CA VAL A 979 16.56 24.26 25.19
C VAL A 979 17.67 25.29 25.00
N ARG A 980 18.89 24.86 24.63
CA ARG A 980 20.09 25.68 24.44
C ARG A 980 20.95 25.23 23.26
#